data_AF-A0A972N6I0-F1
#
_entry.id   AF-A0A972N6I0-F1
#
_cell.length_a   1.000
_cell.length_b   1.000
_cell.length_c   1.000
_cell.angle_alpha   90.00
_cell.angle_beta   90.00
_cell.angle_gamma   90.00
#
_symmetry.space_group_name_H-M   'P 1'
#
loop_
_entity.id
_entity.type
_entity.pdbx_description
1 polymer ?
#
loop_
_entity_poly.entity_id
_entity_poly.type
_entity_poly.pdbx_seq_one_letter_code
_entity_poly.pdbx_strand_id
1 'polypeptide(L)'
;MNRLWGIVVIGLVLFLVGISAWWILADTGGTAIAPAQAPEPTPDYLAPVYKFETKPGIYVWGGPYRGLLPEGNENLGTTFPIRGHVAAFNWDSLVDVDKSTGRYIWYFGSIDAWLREQCERPGIRPKDRYAAFYIVPYTSSPIGGTKHLRIPRYMYDSSYPHSNPDEAYIPYDFGGTSPGDGIPKYWTAYFQAEYAKLIAQLGRKYRDRGDCLAFIGIGTGRDGETAPADMWSRSDLRSLLRSNGLNSDNWVAYVNHVTELYVQAFSGQDCEGPNNLCVPLLLQAAPYYLAPSERKRFTDYAASLGVGVSINGLYPEQTGAIMGDGTGMYEPILRHPDVPSAFETYMQNFACTSEEWSKRHIYWAVINALDKHIDFLRPKVDLLLNPNNSLPNPYDYPCPWGFCEYPEWQVKWDNVHLLKWMAKYLGVTREDTPDVWVALREHREPFNVCWKSNTAQIGFQQGNYSFWLYQEDIPTGITVPETNANEDQFGIPVNRMGLNLNPYNPDLPDIKEAWYVRRTDYENGSPYMFFNVDDGYLYGGTATVTVTVTYIDMYTDTFSLRYQALDGTDKPAKLVALYEVPHIYEEDQRTPITITVGSTVVQKEGTKHLRQAVFLLEDAHLKNGLPESRGGMDFYIDSNSDGNEWIHLVSLTYDKASFAPEPTPTPTPTPTVTPTPTPSPTPTPTTARVEGVVWNDLNQDILMEEGEPPLPGVEVKLLDMDSLAVRYTDVTDTQGKYAFPSVDPGSYVLQVIPPAGYDFVLPPSPDHGNGYPLGNLQAGQTLVWNVGLYQLPTPTPTVTPTPTPTPTPQPATVEGRVFEDTNKNDQSDAGEPGLSGVVITLYSLSETGRSLVGMTTTDATGAYRFDHILPGTYVLVQDHIPDYIPAAGYEQTLTAEWDHRYQVDWPNRVVAARVWSPLFVR
;
A
#
# COMPACT_ATOMS: atom_id res chain seq x y z
N MET A 1 50.31 54.62 -36.49
CA MET A 1 51.78 54.79 -36.29
C MET A 1 52.18 53.87 -35.16
N ASN A 2 52.68 52.68 -35.53
CA ASN A 2 54.08 52.26 -35.36
C ASN A 2 54.28 51.62 -33.98
N ARG A 3 54.42 50.30 -33.85
CA ARG A 3 55.52 49.39 -34.27
C ARG A 3 56.06 48.81 -32.94
N LEU A 4 56.53 47.58 -32.76
CA LEU A 4 56.56 46.31 -33.48
C LEU A 4 57.29 45.35 -32.49
N TRP A 5 56.74 44.17 -32.19
CA TRP A 5 57.41 42.84 -32.00
C TRP A 5 58.29 42.58 -30.75
N GLY A 6 58.35 41.36 -30.20
CA GLY A 6 57.99 40.04 -30.75
C GLY A 6 57.68 38.95 -29.71
N ILE A 7 57.04 37.90 -30.23
CA ILE A 7 56.47 36.70 -29.61
C ILE A 7 57.54 35.59 -29.47
N VAL A 8 57.30 34.67 -28.51
CA VAL A 8 57.47 33.18 -28.52
C VAL A 8 57.91 32.75 -27.09
N VAL A 9 57.29 31.85 -26.32
CA VAL A 9 56.15 30.91 -26.44
C VAL A 9 55.83 30.40 -25.01
N ILE A 10 54.60 30.60 -24.53
CA ILE A 10 53.58 29.63 -24.06
C ILE A 10 53.61 29.23 -22.57
N GLY A 11 52.50 29.53 -21.91
CA GLY A 11 52.12 29.04 -20.57
C GLY A 11 51.36 30.06 -19.72
N LEU A 12 50.52 30.92 -20.32
CA LEU A 12 49.77 31.98 -19.62
C LEU A 12 48.54 31.43 -18.88
N VAL A 13 48.09 31.91 -17.73
CA VAL A 13 48.65 32.64 -16.57
C VAL A 13 47.44 32.82 -15.62
N LEU A 14 47.66 32.57 -14.32
CA LEU A 14 46.76 32.85 -13.19
C LEU A 14 47.23 34.12 -12.46
N PHE A 15 46.27 34.80 -11.81
CA PHE A 15 46.41 35.57 -10.55
C PHE A 15 47.16 36.92 -10.63
N LEU A 16 46.76 38.07 -10.06
CA LEU A 16 45.79 38.59 -9.07
C LEU A 16 45.60 40.11 -9.41
N VAL A 17 44.63 40.91 -8.97
CA VAL A 17 44.19 41.32 -7.61
C VAL A 17 42.94 42.23 -7.80
N GLY A 18 41.95 42.18 -6.90
CA GLY A 18 41.03 43.33 -6.70
C GLY A 18 39.71 43.01 -5.99
N ILE A 19 39.54 43.50 -4.76
CA ILE A 19 38.26 43.56 -4.01
C ILE A 19 37.76 45.02 -4.03
N SER A 20 36.51 45.24 -4.48
CA SER A 20 35.63 46.32 -4.00
C SER A 20 34.16 46.07 -4.42
N ALA A 21 33.24 46.48 -3.55
CA ALA A 21 31.87 46.01 -3.38
C ALA A 21 30.78 46.55 -4.35
N TRP A 22 29.84 45.64 -4.73
CA TRP A 22 28.35 45.71 -4.87
C TRP A 22 27.71 46.94 -5.59
N TRP A 23 26.83 46.85 -6.60
CA TRP A 23 25.51 46.16 -6.73
C TRP A 23 24.99 46.25 -8.20
N ILE A 24 24.08 45.32 -8.60
CA ILE A 24 23.05 45.37 -9.69
C ILE A 24 23.27 44.60 -11.03
N LEU A 25 22.47 43.53 -11.15
CA LEU A 25 21.75 42.90 -12.29
C LEU A 25 22.46 42.22 -13.49
N ALA A 26 21.90 41.03 -13.76
CA ALA A 26 21.67 40.34 -15.05
C ALA A 26 22.82 39.52 -15.68
N ASP A 27 22.74 38.21 -15.40
CA ASP A 27 22.53 37.12 -16.37
C ASP A 27 23.25 37.18 -17.74
N THR A 28 24.14 36.21 -17.97
CA THR A 28 24.02 35.18 -19.03
C THR A 28 25.35 34.46 -19.20
N GLY A 29 25.32 33.12 -19.15
CA GLY A 29 26.42 32.28 -19.65
C GLY A 29 27.00 31.25 -18.68
N GLY A 30 26.17 30.34 -18.17
CA GLY A 30 26.63 29.09 -17.56
C GLY A 30 26.54 27.96 -18.60
N THR A 31 27.69 27.50 -19.08
CA THR A 31 27.85 26.32 -19.94
C THR A 31 27.34 25.05 -19.23
N ALA A 32 26.67 24.18 -20.00
CA ALA A 32 26.08 22.93 -19.57
C ALA A 32 27.04 22.08 -18.70
N ILE A 33 26.62 21.86 -17.47
CA ILE A 33 27.15 20.81 -16.60
C ILE A 33 26.50 19.52 -17.10
N ALA A 34 27.30 18.50 -17.42
CA ALA A 34 26.80 17.18 -17.74
C ALA A 34 25.90 16.68 -16.58
N PRO A 35 24.75 16.04 -16.86
CA PRO A 35 23.90 15.53 -15.81
C PRO A 35 24.71 14.56 -14.95
N ALA A 36 24.63 14.74 -13.63
CA ALA A 36 25.17 13.78 -12.69
C ALA A 36 24.50 12.43 -13.00
N GLN A 37 25.29 11.45 -13.46
CA GLN A 37 24.84 10.07 -13.47
C GLN A 37 24.42 9.73 -12.04
N ALA A 38 23.24 9.12 -11.91
CA ALA A 38 22.87 8.43 -10.69
C ALA A 38 24.03 7.48 -10.32
N PRO A 39 24.45 7.40 -9.05
CA PRO A 39 25.47 6.44 -8.67
C PRO A 39 25.03 5.05 -9.14
N GLU A 40 25.92 4.35 -9.85
CA GLU A 40 25.67 2.98 -10.28
C GLU A 40 25.27 2.13 -9.07
N PRO A 41 24.22 1.29 -9.17
CA PRO A 41 23.84 0.39 -8.10
C PRO A 41 25.01 -0.56 -7.88
N THR A 42 25.61 -0.52 -6.69
CA THR A 42 26.52 -1.57 -6.26
C THR A 42 25.74 -2.89 -6.21
N PRO A 43 26.14 -3.92 -6.97
CA PRO A 43 25.48 -5.21 -6.92
C PRO A 43 25.97 -5.93 -5.66
N ASP A 44 25.15 -5.90 -4.62
CA ASP A 44 25.07 -6.85 -3.49
C ASP A 44 24.40 -6.14 -2.29
N TYR A 45 23.16 -5.67 -2.48
CA TYR A 45 22.26 -5.48 -1.36
C TYR A 45 21.48 -6.77 -1.19
N LEU A 46 22.05 -7.73 -0.46
CA LEU A 46 21.23 -8.73 0.21
C LEU A 46 20.26 -7.93 1.07
N ALA A 47 18.97 -7.94 0.72
CA ALA A 47 17.94 -7.40 1.58
C ALA A 47 18.13 -8.03 2.97
N PRO A 48 18.40 -7.26 4.03
CA PRO A 48 18.37 -7.84 5.36
C PRO A 48 16.94 -8.30 5.59
N VAL A 49 16.76 -9.62 5.73
CA VAL A 49 15.54 -10.21 6.25
C VAL A 49 15.35 -9.64 7.64
N TYR A 50 14.48 -8.63 7.76
CA TYR A 50 14.03 -8.15 9.05
C TYR A 50 13.38 -9.32 9.77
N LYS A 51 13.96 -9.75 10.88
CA LYS A 51 13.31 -10.70 11.80
C LYS A 51 12.32 -9.98 12.73
N PHE A 52 11.55 -9.07 12.16
CA PHE A 52 10.27 -8.72 12.74
C PHE A 52 9.24 -9.34 11.82
N GLU A 53 8.20 -9.97 12.34
CA GLU A 53 6.90 -9.87 11.69
C GLU A 53 6.48 -8.40 11.78
N THR A 54 7.10 -7.55 10.95
CA THR A 54 6.68 -6.16 10.84
C THR A 54 5.22 -6.18 10.40
N LYS A 55 4.45 -5.20 10.87
CA LYS A 55 3.04 -5.05 10.51
C LYS A 55 2.89 -3.87 9.55
N PRO A 56 3.61 -3.84 8.41
CA PRO A 56 3.66 -2.68 7.54
C PRO A 56 2.28 -2.35 7.02
N GLY A 57 1.99 -1.07 6.78
CA GLY A 57 0.67 -0.67 6.36
C GLY A 57 0.31 0.75 6.72
N ILE A 58 -0.98 1.04 6.62
CA ILE A 58 -1.52 2.39 6.83
C ILE A 58 -2.04 2.50 8.26
N TYR A 59 -1.47 3.43 9.03
CA TYR A 59 -1.83 3.69 10.42
C TYR A 59 -2.38 5.11 10.58
N VAL A 60 -3.69 5.24 10.77
CA VAL A 60 -4.35 6.56 10.74
C VAL A 60 -4.18 7.28 12.08
N TRP A 61 -3.82 8.56 12.03
CA TRP A 61 -3.79 9.44 13.20
C TRP A 61 -5.20 9.78 13.70
N GLY A 62 -5.41 9.72 15.02
CA GLY A 62 -6.56 10.36 15.67
C GLY A 62 -7.53 9.47 16.45
N GLY A 63 -7.05 8.39 17.08
CA GLY A 63 -7.89 7.58 17.95
C GLY A 63 -8.89 6.68 17.20
N PRO A 64 -9.76 5.94 17.91
CA PRO A 64 -10.81 5.15 17.30
C PRO A 64 -11.92 6.13 16.97
N TYR A 65 -12.00 6.55 15.71
CA TYR A 65 -13.09 7.42 15.28
C TYR A 65 -14.40 6.65 15.36
N ARG A 66 -15.05 6.73 16.53
CA ARG A 66 -16.40 6.19 16.80
C ARG A 66 -17.47 6.70 15.82
N GLY A 67 -17.16 7.69 14.97
CA GLY A 67 -18.06 8.32 14.01
C GLY A 67 -17.69 8.18 12.54
N LEU A 68 -16.73 7.32 12.14
CA LEU A 68 -16.74 6.79 10.76
C LEU A 68 -17.92 5.81 10.56
N LEU A 69 -18.47 5.35 11.67
CA LEU A 69 -19.53 4.36 11.77
C LEU A 69 -20.72 5.03 12.44
N PRO A 70 -21.84 5.26 11.72
CA PRO A 70 -23.13 5.20 12.38
C PRO A 70 -23.19 3.85 13.11
N GLU A 71 -23.64 3.83 14.37
CA GLU A 71 -23.90 2.58 15.10
C GLU A 71 -24.72 1.63 14.20
N GLY A 72 -24.08 0.58 13.68
CA GLY A 72 -24.75 -0.44 12.84
C GLY A 72 -24.09 -0.84 11.52
N ASN A 73 -22.92 -0.31 11.11
CA ASN A 73 -22.31 -0.70 9.82
C ASN A 73 -20.92 -1.34 9.94
N GLU A 74 -20.90 -2.63 10.30
CA GLU A 74 -19.70 -3.45 10.55
C GLU A 74 -18.82 -3.71 9.30
N ASN A 75 -19.23 -3.18 8.14
CA ASN A 75 -18.65 -3.46 6.81
C ASN A 75 -17.49 -2.53 6.39
N LEU A 76 -17.10 -1.50 7.15
CA LEU A 76 -16.12 -0.51 6.67
C LEU A 76 -14.67 -0.99 6.59
N GLY A 77 -14.35 -2.11 7.22
CA GLY A 77 -13.00 -2.59 7.15
C GLY A 77 -12.62 -3.16 5.76
N THR A 78 -13.56 -3.60 4.92
CA THR A 78 -13.24 -3.98 3.52
C THR A 78 -13.05 -2.72 2.67
N THR A 79 -13.64 -1.61 3.11
CA THR A 79 -13.68 -0.33 2.40
C THR A 79 -12.39 0.47 2.52
N PHE A 80 -11.75 0.51 3.68
CA PHE A 80 -10.53 1.30 3.88
C PHE A 80 -9.28 0.41 4.04
N PRO A 81 -8.15 0.78 3.44
CA PRO A 81 -6.89 0.03 3.53
C PRO A 81 -6.12 0.31 4.83
N ILE A 82 -6.82 0.38 5.96
CA ILE A 82 -6.23 0.73 7.26
C ILE A 82 -5.80 -0.55 7.98
N ARG A 83 -4.56 -0.58 8.48
CA ARG A 83 -4.02 -1.70 9.28
C ARG A 83 -4.05 -1.42 10.79
N GLY A 84 -4.13 -0.15 11.17
CA GLY A 84 -4.22 0.25 12.57
C GLY A 84 -4.32 1.75 12.76
N HIS A 85 -4.15 2.19 14.00
CA HIS A 85 -4.24 3.61 14.37
C HIS A 85 -3.04 4.09 15.19
N VAL A 86 -2.77 5.39 15.12
CA VAL A 86 -1.71 6.07 15.89
C VAL A 86 -2.32 7.04 16.90
N ALA A 87 -1.83 6.98 18.14
CA ALA A 87 -2.12 7.96 19.19
C ALA A 87 -0.86 8.65 19.71
N ALA A 88 -0.99 9.88 20.19
CA ALA A 88 0.07 10.60 20.88
C ALA A 88 -0.30 10.79 22.36
N PHE A 89 0.65 10.55 23.27
CA PHE A 89 0.44 10.71 24.71
C PHE A 89 1.45 11.71 25.29
N ASN A 90 0.93 12.77 25.90
CA ASN A 90 1.76 13.84 26.46
C ASN A 90 2.38 13.41 27.79
N TRP A 91 3.68 13.65 27.97
CA TRP A 91 4.40 13.26 29.18
C TRP A 91 3.78 13.85 30.46
N ASP A 92 3.32 15.10 30.42
CA ASP A 92 2.70 15.78 31.56
C ASP A 92 1.42 15.11 32.08
N SER A 93 0.77 14.29 31.25
CA SER A 93 -0.41 13.52 31.59
C SER A 93 -0.13 12.11 32.12
N LEU A 94 1.10 11.62 31.97
CA LEU A 94 1.47 10.22 32.26
C LEU A 94 2.08 10.01 33.65
N VAL A 95 2.45 11.09 34.35
CA VAL A 95 3.17 10.97 35.62
C VAL A 95 2.96 12.19 36.53
N ASP A 96 2.92 11.93 37.83
CA ASP A 96 3.08 12.95 38.88
C ASP A 96 3.93 12.38 40.03
N VAL A 97 4.26 13.21 41.02
CA VAL A 97 5.04 12.83 42.20
C VAL A 97 4.23 13.10 43.47
N ASP A 98 4.12 12.10 44.34
CA ASP A 98 3.55 12.29 45.67
C ASP A 98 4.42 13.28 46.48
N LYS A 99 3.84 14.43 46.85
CA LYS A 99 4.55 15.52 47.52
C LYS A 99 5.11 15.14 48.90
N SER A 100 4.49 14.17 49.56
CA SER A 100 4.89 13.74 50.91
C SER A 100 6.01 12.72 50.89
N THR A 101 6.05 11.86 49.88
CA THR A 101 7.01 10.75 49.80
C THR A 101 8.07 10.89 48.72
N GLY A 102 7.88 11.80 47.76
CA GLY A 102 8.73 11.93 46.57
C GLY A 102 8.57 10.76 45.58
N ARG A 103 7.59 9.89 45.80
CA ARG A 103 7.36 8.70 44.96
C ARG A 103 6.61 9.07 43.68
N TYR A 104 7.09 8.57 42.55
CA TYR A 104 6.41 8.69 41.25
C TYR A 104 5.11 7.90 41.21
N ILE A 105 4.08 8.51 40.64
CA ILE A 105 2.76 7.97 40.36
C ILE A 105 2.59 7.96 38.85
N TRP A 106 2.37 6.78 38.26
CA TRP A 106 2.27 6.59 36.81
C TRP A 106 0.82 6.44 36.37
N TYR A 107 0.40 7.21 35.36
CA TYR A 107 -0.97 7.28 34.85
C TYR A 107 -1.08 6.71 33.44
N PHE A 108 -0.71 5.44 33.29
CA PHE A 108 -0.73 4.75 32.00
C PHE A 108 -2.11 4.26 31.55
N GLY A 109 -3.18 4.58 32.28
CA GLY A 109 -4.54 4.10 31.98
C GLY A 109 -5.06 4.58 30.63
N SER A 110 -4.63 5.74 30.13
CA SER A 110 -4.98 6.23 28.79
C SER A 110 -4.37 5.37 27.68
N ILE A 111 -3.12 4.96 27.85
CA ILE A 111 -2.44 4.03 26.93
C ILE A 111 -3.07 2.63 27.03
N ASP A 112 -3.36 2.14 28.24
CA ASP A 112 -4.02 0.83 28.41
C ASP A 112 -5.40 0.80 27.74
N ALA A 113 -6.18 1.87 27.94
CA ALA A 113 -7.51 1.99 27.32
C ALA A 113 -7.39 2.03 25.80
N TRP A 114 -6.41 2.76 25.27
CA TRP A 114 -6.11 2.80 23.84
C TRP A 114 -5.77 1.42 23.27
N LEU A 115 -4.80 0.72 23.87
CA LEU A 115 -4.39 -0.61 23.39
C LEU A 115 -5.53 -1.62 23.52
N ARG A 116 -6.33 -1.57 24.58
CA ARG A 116 -7.50 -2.42 24.71
C ARG A 116 -8.52 -2.14 23.62
N GLU A 117 -8.76 -0.86 23.31
CA GLU A 117 -9.72 -0.47 22.28
C GLU A 117 -9.26 -0.88 20.88
N GLN A 118 -7.95 -0.82 20.59
CA GLN A 118 -7.42 -1.20 19.28
C GLN A 118 -7.23 -2.72 19.13
N CYS A 119 -6.64 -3.36 20.13
CA CYS A 119 -6.12 -4.72 19.99
C CYS A 119 -7.03 -5.80 20.58
N GLU A 120 -7.88 -5.45 21.53
CA GLU A 120 -8.62 -6.42 22.35
C GLU A 120 -10.16 -6.27 22.24
N ARG A 121 -10.65 -5.23 21.55
CA ARG A 121 -12.08 -4.94 21.45
C ARG A 121 -12.80 -6.00 20.59
N PRO A 122 -13.84 -6.67 21.12
CA PRO A 122 -14.69 -7.54 20.33
C PRO A 122 -15.35 -6.76 19.17
N GLY A 123 -15.38 -7.36 17.98
CA GLY A 123 -15.91 -6.74 16.76
C GLY A 123 -14.89 -5.98 15.91
N ILE A 124 -13.63 -5.81 16.37
CA ILE A 124 -12.54 -5.36 15.49
C ILE A 124 -11.97 -6.57 14.75
N ARG A 125 -11.88 -6.47 13.43
CA ARG A 125 -11.34 -7.55 12.59
C ARG A 125 -9.85 -7.73 12.86
N PRO A 126 -9.32 -8.96 12.84
CA PRO A 126 -7.92 -9.24 13.17
C PRO A 126 -6.90 -8.33 12.46
N LYS A 127 -7.10 -8.04 11.17
CA LYS A 127 -6.20 -7.18 10.39
C LYS A 127 -6.20 -5.69 10.78
N ASP A 128 -7.19 -5.23 11.54
CA ASP A 128 -7.31 -3.85 12.04
C ASP A 128 -6.93 -3.74 13.53
N ARG A 129 -6.46 -4.84 14.16
CA ARG A 129 -6.19 -4.90 15.61
C ARG A 129 -4.86 -4.29 16.04
N TYR A 130 -4.20 -3.53 15.18
CA TYR A 130 -2.87 -3.04 15.47
C TYR A 130 -2.86 -1.59 15.92
N ALA A 131 -1.98 -1.30 16.87
CA ALA A 131 -1.82 0.04 17.42
C ALA A 131 -0.39 0.53 17.25
N ALA A 132 -0.25 1.83 17.16
CA ALA A 132 1.01 2.51 17.39
C ALA A 132 0.77 3.70 18.31
N PHE A 133 1.83 4.14 18.99
CA PHE A 133 1.77 5.38 19.73
C PHE A 133 3.09 6.12 19.79
N TYR A 134 3.00 7.43 20.01
CA TYR A 134 4.11 8.33 20.28
C TYR A 134 4.01 8.87 21.69
N ILE A 135 5.17 9.12 22.30
CA ILE A 135 5.23 9.95 23.51
C ILE A 135 5.60 11.35 23.08
N VAL A 136 4.88 12.33 23.60
CA VAL A 136 5.16 13.73 23.35
C VAL A 136 5.77 14.32 24.62
N PRO A 137 7.10 14.53 24.66
CA PRO A 137 7.75 15.14 25.83
C PRO A 137 7.36 16.61 26.00
N TYR A 138 6.92 17.25 24.92
CA TYR A 138 6.57 18.67 24.87
C TYR A 138 5.50 18.96 23.80
N THR A 139 4.33 19.47 24.19
CA THR A 139 3.18 19.70 23.26
C THR A 139 3.12 21.14 22.76
N SER A 140 2.66 21.35 21.52
CA SER A 140 2.36 22.66 20.92
C SER A 140 0.91 23.10 20.84
N SER A 141 -0.04 22.24 21.22
CA SER A 141 -1.47 22.47 20.98
C SER A 141 -2.28 22.88 22.22
N PRO A 142 -3.24 23.83 22.08
CA PRO A 142 -4.08 24.34 23.16
C PRO A 142 -5.24 23.39 23.51
N ILE A 143 -5.37 22.99 24.78
CA ILE A 143 -6.67 22.55 25.30
C ILE A 143 -7.43 23.82 25.72
N GLY A 144 -8.46 24.21 24.97
CA GLY A 144 -9.39 25.28 25.36
C GLY A 144 -8.96 26.71 25.00
N GLY A 145 -8.29 26.92 23.86
CA GLY A 145 -8.05 28.28 23.33
C GLY A 145 -6.93 29.06 24.01
N THR A 146 -6.05 28.39 24.77
CA THR A 146 -4.85 29.01 25.35
C THR A 146 -3.59 28.28 24.90
N LYS A 147 -2.69 29.01 24.24
CA LYS A 147 -1.41 28.53 23.71
C LYS A 147 -0.47 28.20 24.88
N HIS A 148 -0.40 26.94 25.32
CA HIS A 148 0.48 26.55 26.41
C HIS A 148 1.36 25.37 26.00
N LEU A 149 2.68 25.55 26.13
CA LEU A 149 3.66 24.49 25.92
C LEU A 149 4.11 23.98 27.29
N ARG A 150 3.84 22.71 27.62
CA ARG A 150 3.96 22.18 28.99
C ARG A 150 4.86 20.95 29.11
N ILE A 151 5.59 20.91 30.22
CA ILE A 151 6.28 19.73 30.78
C ILE A 151 5.57 19.27 32.07
N PRO A 152 5.85 18.08 32.62
CA PRO A 152 5.22 17.64 33.86
C PRO A 152 5.37 18.63 35.01
N ARG A 153 4.27 18.85 35.73
CA ARG A 153 4.17 19.87 36.79
C ARG A 153 5.25 19.73 37.87
N TYR A 154 5.53 18.50 38.28
CA TYR A 154 6.51 18.22 39.34
C TYR A 154 7.94 18.69 38.99
N MET A 155 8.23 18.93 37.70
CA MET A 155 9.56 19.36 37.28
C MET A 155 9.82 20.85 37.52
N TYR A 156 8.77 21.70 37.49
CA TYR A 156 8.90 23.14 37.64
C TYR A 156 8.25 23.72 38.91
N ASP A 157 7.29 23.01 39.51
CA ASP A 157 6.61 23.49 40.72
C ASP A 157 7.47 23.20 41.96
N SER A 158 8.07 24.25 42.53
CA SER A 158 8.95 24.18 43.72
C SER A 158 8.29 23.59 44.98
N SER A 159 6.97 23.36 44.97
CA SER A 159 6.28 22.65 46.05
C SER A 159 6.47 21.13 46.01
N TYR A 160 7.10 20.58 44.96
CA TYR A 160 7.44 19.17 44.87
C TYR A 160 8.85 18.90 45.43
N PRO A 161 9.09 17.75 46.07
CA PRO A 161 10.36 17.47 46.76
C PRO A 161 11.57 17.30 45.82
N HIS A 162 11.33 17.10 44.52
CA HIS A 162 12.37 16.84 43.53
C HIS A 162 12.44 17.87 42.40
N SER A 163 11.62 18.93 42.44
CA SER A 163 11.58 19.94 41.38
C SER A 163 12.89 20.73 41.28
N ASN A 164 13.36 20.97 40.05
CA ASN A 164 14.45 21.89 39.75
C ASN A 164 14.07 22.74 38.52
N PRO A 165 13.25 23.80 38.71
CA PRO A 165 12.71 24.59 37.59
C PRO A 165 13.81 25.18 36.70
N ASP A 166 14.92 25.63 37.29
CA ASP A 166 16.03 26.25 36.56
C ASP A 166 16.76 25.26 35.66
N GLU A 167 16.78 23.97 35.98
CA GLU A 167 17.33 22.93 35.11
C GLU A 167 16.27 22.26 34.23
N ALA A 168 14.99 22.36 34.55
CA ALA A 168 13.92 21.71 33.77
C ALA A 168 13.57 22.45 32.48
N TYR A 169 13.48 23.78 32.52
CA TYR A 169 12.95 24.57 31.40
C TYR A 169 13.47 26.01 31.34
N ILE A 170 13.25 26.66 30.20
CA ILE A 170 13.43 28.09 29.98
C ILE A 170 12.05 28.73 30.08
N PRO A 171 11.80 29.63 31.07
CA PRO A 171 10.57 30.39 31.13
C PRO A 171 10.37 31.20 29.85
N TYR A 172 9.20 31.06 29.23
CA TYR A 172 8.87 31.80 28.03
C TYR A 172 7.36 32.03 27.95
N ASP A 173 6.97 33.29 27.79
CA ASP A 173 5.57 33.69 27.66
C ASP A 173 5.10 33.55 26.21
N PHE A 174 4.22 32.58 25.96
CA PHE A 174 3.59 32.34 24.65
C PHE A 174 2.33 33.19 24.42
N GLY A 175 2.08 34.20 25.27
CA GLY A 175 0.90 35.06 25.26
C GLY A 175 -0.20 34.59 26.21
N GLY A 176 0.16 33.87 27.29
CA GLY A 176 -0.77 33.26 28.24
C GLY A 176 -0.32 33.47 29.69
N THR A 177 -1.26 33.54 30.64
CA THR A 177 -0.97 33.87 32.05
C THR A 177 -0.76 32.65 32.96
N SER A 178 -0.50 31.46 32.40
CA SER A 178 -0.45 30.20 33.17
C SER A 178 0.96 29.86 33.68
N PRO A 179 1.13 29.50 34.96
CA PRO A 179 2.36 28.88 35.46
C PRO A 179 2.66 27.57 34.71
N GLY A 180 3.92 27.35 34.31
CA GLY A 180 4.37 26.14 33.61
C GLY A 180 4.63 26.30 32.11
N ASP A 181 4.48 27.52 31.57
CA ASP A 181 4.84 27.82 30.18
C ASP A 181 6.36 28.00 30.02
N GLY A 182 6.96 27.19 29.15
CA GLY A 182 8.31 27.42 28.68
C GLY A 182 8.90 26.24 27.92
N ILE A 183 10.18 26.32 27.55
CA ILE A 183 10.82 25.37 26.64
C ILE A 183 11.72 24.42 27.45
N PRO A 184 11.62 23.10 27.27
CA PRO A 184 12.48 22.16 27.96
C PRO A 184 13.98 22.47 27.78
N LYS A 185 14.76 22.37 28.85
CA LYS A 185 16.22 22.44 28.78
C LYS A 185 16.79 21.05 28.50
N TYR A 186 16.56 20.54 27.30
CA TYR A 186 16.90 19.17 26.87
C TYR A 186 18.33 18.70 27.19
N TRP A 187 19.29 19.62 27.30
CA TRP A 187 20.71 19.33 27.57
C TRP A 187 21.07 19.21 29.05
N THR A 188 20.13 19.43 29.98
CA THR A 188 20.44 19.33 31.42
C THR A 188 20.31 17.89 31.91
N ALA A 189 21.16 17.53 32.87
CA ALA A 189 21.13 16.22 33.50
C ALA A 189 19.79 15.96 34.21
N TYR A 190 19.21 16.99 34.84
CA TYR A 190 17.91 16.87 35.50
C TYR A 190 16.81 16.49 34.51
N PHE A 191 16.65 17.22 33.40
CA PHE A 191 15.62 16.92 32.41
C PHE A 191 15.77 15.51 31.83
N GLN A 192 16.99 15.14 31.42
CA GLN A 192 17.26 13.83 30.84
C GLN A 192 17.00 12.68 31.83
N ALA A 193 17.40 12.86 33.10
CA ALA A 193 17.15 11.87 34.14
C ALA A 193 15.66 11.69 34.44
N GLU A 194 14.87 12.77 34.42
CA GLU A 194 13.41 12.70 34.58
C GLU A 194 12.74 11.99 33.40
N TYR A 195 13.17 12.28 32.17
CA TYR A 195 12.60 11.65 30.98
C TYR A 195 12.98 10.16 30.91
N ALA A 196 14.22 9.80 31.25
CA ALA A 196 14.67 8.40 31.32
C ALA A 196 13.81 7.53 32.26
N LYS A 197 13.31 8.09 33.37
CA LYS A 197 12.41 7.38 34.28
C LYS A 197 11.09 7.01 33.60
N LEU A 198 10.52 7.90 32.79
CA LEU A 198 9.31 7.62 32.01
C LEU A 198 9.56 6.48 31.02
N ILE A 199 10.60 6.60 30.19
CA ILE A 199 10.88 5.63 29.12
C ILE A 199 11.15 4.23 29.70
N ALA A 200 11.90 4.15 30.81
CA ALA A 200 12.12 2.88 31.50
C ALA A 200 10.82 2.23 32.01
N GLN A 201 9.84 3.02 32.46
CA GLN A 201 8.55 2.49 32.91
C GLN A 201 7.63 2.10 31.75
N LEU A 202 7.71 2.81 30.62
CA LEU A 202 7.03 2.42 29.40
C LEU A 202 7.55 1.07 28.88
N GLY A 203 8.87 0.89 28.82
CA GLY A 203 9.49 -0.38 28.42
C GLY A 203 9.06 -1.55 29.32
N ARG A 204 9.09 -1.36 30.64
CA ARG A 204 8.63 -2.38 31.60
C ARG A 204 7.19 -2.84 31.38
N LYS A 205 6.34 -1.98 30.81
CA LYS A 205 4.91 -2.25 30.66
C LYS A 205 4.53 -2.70 29.26
N TYR A 206 5.18 -2.17 28.23
CA TYR A 206 4.75 -2.32 26.84
C TYR A 206 5.77 -2.97 25.91
N ARG A 207 6.98 -3.30 26.39
CA ARG A 207 7.99 -3.99 25.56
C ARG A 207 7.47 -5.27 24.94
N ASP A 208 6.76 -6.08 25.74
CA ASP A 208 6.32 -7.41 25.33
C ASP A 208 4.93 -7.36 24.63
N ARG A 209 4.51 -6.18 24.14
CA ARG A 209 3.25 -5.98 23.40
C ARG A 209 3.42 -6.02 21.88
N GLY A 210 4.41 -6.78 21.41
CA GLY A 210 4.62 -7.03 19.98
C GLY A 210 3.46 -7.77 19.30
N ASP A 211 2.54 -8.36 20.05
CA ASP A 211 1.27 -8.91 19.55
C ASP A 211 0.34 -7.83 18.96
N CYS A 212 0.36 -6.65 19.57
CA CYS A 212 -0.60 -5.55 19.34
C CYS A 212 0.08 -4.34 18.69
N LEU A 213 1.30 -4.02 19.12
CA LEU A 213 2.03 -2.85 18.66
C LEU A 213 2.69 -3.13 17.30
N ALA A 214 2.43 -2.25 16.35
CA ALA A 214 3.11 -2.22 15.07
C ALA A 214 4.46 -1.50 15.18
N PHE A 215 4.48 -0.38 15.91
CA PHE A 215 5.68 0.37 16.23
C PHE A 215 5.43 1.33 17.40
N ILE A 216 6.51 1.82 17.99
CA ILE A 216 6.50 2.91 18.97
C ILE A 216 7.32 4.07 18.43
N GLY A 217 6.70 5.25 18.43
CA GLY A 217 7.36 6.49 18.06
C GLY A 217 8.22 7.05 19.18
N ILE A 218 9.48 7.35 18.86
CA ILE A 218 10.42 8.00 19.77
C ILE A 218 10.09 9.49 19.85
N GLY A 219 9.72 9.94 21.04
CA GLY A 219 9.48 11.36 21.31
C GLY A 219 10.75 12.08 21.74
N THR A 220 11.19 13.08 20.99
CA THR A 220 12.39 13.85 21.38
C THR A 220 12.06 15.26 21.83
N GLY A 221 11.42 16.04 20.97
CA GLY A 221 11.20 17.47 21.15
C GLY A 221 9.73 17.83 21.07
N ARG A 222 9.46 18.98 20.44
CA ARG A 222 8.11 19.50 20.23
C ARG A 222 7.27 18.53 19.41
N ASP A 223 6.10 18.18 19.94
CA ASP A 223 5.14 17.24 19.36
C ASP A 223 5.75 15.86 19.06
N GLY A 224 6.85 15.50 19.74
CA GLY A 224 7.61 14.27 19.49
C GLY A 224 8.70 14.41 18.43
N GLU A 225 8.74 15.50 17.68
CA GLU A 225 9.65 15.71 16.55
C GLU A 225 11.11 15.97 16.97
N THR A 226 12.05 15.79 16.02
CA THR A 226 13.45 16.21 16.17
C THR A 226 13.67 17.74 16.02
N ALA A 227 12.72 18.54 16.53
CA ALA A 227 12.88 19.97 16.79
C ALA A 227 12.64 20.32 18.26
N PRO A 228 13.47 21.17 18.89
CA PRO A 228 13.31 21.47 20.31
C PRO A 228 12.10 22.37 20.64
N ALA A 229 11.60 23.17 19.69
CA ALA A 229 10.48 24.11 19.87
C ALA A 229 9.88 24.56 18.51
N ASP A 230 8.75 25.27 18.53
CA ASP A 230 8.05 25.80 17.33
C ASP A 230 8.79 26.97 16.64
N MET A 231 9.85 26.67 15.91
CA MET A 231 10.82 27.67 15.47
C MET A 231 10.77 28.03 13.98
N TRP A 232 9.83 27.49 13.21
CA TRP A 232 9.81 27.69 11.75
C TRP A 232 9.62 29.15 11.34
N SER A 233 8.87 29.93 12.12
CA SER A 233 8.64 31.38 11.90
C SER A 233 9.11 32.25 13.07
N ARG A 234 9.80 31.67 14.07
CA ARG A 234 10.11 32.29 15.36
C ARG A 234 11.61 32.41 15.62
N SER A 235 12.22 33.45 15.05
CA SER A 235 13.65 33.75 15.23
C SER A 235 14.02 34.07 16.68
N ASP A 236 13.06 34.54 17.46
CA ASP A 236 13.15 34.79 18.89
C ASP A 236 13.36 33.50 19.70
N LEU A 237 12.61 32.42 19.40
CA LEU A 237 12.78 31.12 20.06
C LEU A 237 14.13 30.49 19.74
N ARG A 238 14.61 30.61 18.49
CA ARG A 238 15.96 30.14 18.12
C ARG A 238 17.04 30.88 18.90
N SER A 239 16.88 32.20 19.04
CA SER A 239 17.82 33.05 19.77
C SER A 239 17.81 32.74 21.27
N LEU A 240 16.63 32.49 21.85
CA LEU A 240 16.47 32.10 23.25
C LEU A 240 17.13 30.77 23.57
N LEU A 241 16.91 29.74 22.75
CA LEU A 241 17.52 28.43 22.95
C LEU A 241 19.05 28.52 22.87
N ARG A 242 19.59 29.26 21.89
CA ARG A 242 21.03 29.49 21.75
C ARG A 242 21.62 30.26 22.93
N SER A 243 20.95 31.32 23.40
CA SER A 243 21.45 32.11 24.54
C SER A 243 21.43 31.34 25.85
N ASN A 244 20.61 30.28 25.95
CA ASN A 244 20.57 29.36 27.07
C ASN A 244 21.47 28.12 26.91
N GLY A 245 22.24 28.04 25.83
CA GLY A 245 23.30 27.03 25.65
C GLY A 245 22.95 25.85 24.73
N LEU A 246 21.77 25.83 24.10
CA LEU A 246 21.47 24.82 23.08
C LEU A 246 22.22 25.11 21.78
N ASN A 247 22.85 24.08 21.23
CA ASN A 247 23.55 24.10 19.95
C ASN A 247 23.34 22.77 19.22
N SER A 248 23.86 22.65 18.00
CA SER A 248 23.67 21.44 17.20
C SER A 248 24.24 20.18 17.86
N ASP A 249 25.39 20.28 18.54
CA ASP A 249 26.07 19.11 19.10
C ASP A 249 25.35 18.56 20.33
N ASN A 250 24.93 19.42 21.27
CA ASN A 250 24.17 18.95 22.42
C ASN A 250 22.71 18.61 22.08
N TRP A 251 22.13 19.18 21.01
CA TRP A 251 20.85 18.73 20.48
C TRP A 251 20.93 17.32 19.91
N VAL A 252 21.91 17.05 19.03
CA VAL A 252 22.14 15.72 18.48
C VAL A 252 22.47 14.72 19.58
N ALA A 253 23.32 15.09 20.55
CA ALA A 253 23.63 14.23 21.69
C ALA A 253 22.38 13.88 22.52
N TYR A 254 21.47 14.84 22.74
CA TYR A 254 20.21 14.60 23.42
C TYR A 254 19.30 13.64 22.64
N VAL A 255 19.11 13.89 21.33
CA VAL A 255 18.29 13.00 20.47
C VAL A 255 18.85 11.58 20.51
N ASN A 256 20.16 11.41 20.33
CA ASN A 256 20.83 10.11 20.41
C ASN A 256 20.65 9.44 21.77
N HIS A 257 20.78 10.19 22.87
CA HIS A 257 20.55 9.68 24.22
C HIS A 257 19.11 9.19 24.41
N VAL A 258 18.12 9.94 23.93
CA VAL A 258 16.72 9.49 23.96
C VAL A 258 16.52 8.23 23.14
N THR A 259 17.12 8.14 21.96
CA THR A 259 17.07 6.92 21.13
C THR A 259 17.62 5.72 21.90
N GLU A 260 18.76 5.85 22.58
CA GLU A 260 19.33 4.79 23.43
C GLU A 260 18.39 4.38 24.56
N LEU A 261 17.75 5.34 25.23
CA LEU A 261 16.79 5.05 26.30
C LEU A 261 15.63 4.19 25.81
N TYR A 262 15.10 4.49 24.62
CA TYR A 262 14.05 3.67 24.01
C TYR A 262 14.56 2.29 23.62
N VAL A 263 15.71 2.19 22.94
CA VAL A 263 16.30 0.89 22.59
C VAL A 263 16.52 0.05 23.85
N GLN A 264 17.09 0.62 24.91
CA GLN A 264 17.29 -0.07 26.17
C GLN A 264 15.96 -0.52 26.81
N ALA A 265 14.92 0.32 26.77
CA ALA A 265 13.63 0.03 27.39
C ALA A 265 12.83 -1.03 26.62
N PHE A 266 13.00 -1.11 25.30
CA PHE A 266 12.22 -1.95 24.40
C PHE A 266 12.99 -3.13 23.81
N SER A 267 14.18 -3.43 24.34
CA SER A 267 14.96 -4.63 23.99
C SER A 267 14.87 -5.72 25.06
N GLY A 268 15.02 -6.98 24.64
CA GLY A 268 14.98 -8.16 25.50
C GLY A 268 15.73 -9.34 24.87
N GLN A 269 16.24 -10.28 25.67
CA GLN A 269 17.05 -11.40 25.15
C GLN A 269 16.26 -12.35 24.23
N ASP A 270 14.95 -12.41 24.41
CA ASP A 270 14.05 -13.29 23.65
C ASP A 270 13.44 -12.59 22.42
N CYS A 271 13.92 -11.39 22.08
CA CYS A 271 13.37 -10.57 21.02
C CYS A 271 14.20 -10.68 19.74
N GLU A 272 13.53 -10.72 18.60
CA GLU A 272 14.14 -11.10 17.32
C GLU A 272 14.54 -9.90 16.44
N GLY A 273 14.10 -8.69 16.80
CA GLY A 273 14.44 -7.47 16.08
C GLY A 273 15.92 -7.10 16.15
N PRO A 274 16.40 -6.19 15.29
CA PRO A 274 17.75 -5.62 15.38
C PRO A 274 18.03 -5.09 16.79
N ASN A 275 19.23 -5.34 17.31
CA ASN A 275 19.62 -5.08 18.71
C ASN A 275 18.71 -5.72 19.76
N ASN A 276 18.04 -6.81 19.41
CA ASN A 276 17.05 -7.52 20.22
C ASN A 276 15.85 -6.63 20.60
N LEU A 277 15.42 -5.76 19.70
CA LEU A 277 14.18 -4.98 19.86
C LEU A 277 12.96 -5.90 19.80
N CYS A 278 12.01 -5.69 20.70
CA CYS A 278 10.77 -6.49 20.79
C CYS A 278 9.61 -5.88 19.98
N VAL A 279 9.70 -4.58 19.69
CA VAL A 279 8.75 -3.81 18.88
C VAL A 279 9.57 -2.82 18.04
N PRO A 280 9.21 -2.59 16.77
CA PRO A 280 9.85 -1.55 15.96
C PRO A 280 9.77 -0.17 16.63
N LEU A 281 10.88 0.56 16.59
CA LEU A 281 10.97 1.94 17.06
C LEU A 281 11.14 2.87 15.88
N LEU A 282 10.43 4.01 15.85
CA LEU A 282 10.55 5.01 14.78
C LEU A 282 10.99 6.37 15.34
N LEU A 283 12.10 6.91 14.83
CA LEU A 283 12.54 8.27 15.10
C LEU A 283 11.93 9.25 14.09
N GLN A 284 11.26 10.29 14.59
CA GLN A 284 10.60 11.30 13.76
C GLN A 284 11.61 12.35 13.26
N ALA A 285 12.23 12.08 12.10
CA ALA A 285 13.47 12.68 11.62
C ALA A 285 13.34 13.96 10.76
N ALA A 286 12.17 14.56 10.69
CA ALA A 286 11.98 15.88 10.11
C ALA A 286 10.97 16.61 10.99
N PRO A 287 11.25 17.80 11.55
CA PRO A 287 12.34 18.80 11.37
C PRO A 287 13.76 18.51 11.92
N TYR A 288 14.68 19.45 11.68
CA TYR A 288 15.96 19.63 12.37
C TYR A 288 15.96 20.94 13.20
N TYR A 289 16.97 21.16 14.05
CA TYR A 289 17.07 22.36 14.90
C TYR A 289 17.70 23.56 14.18
N LEU A 290 19.00 23.52 13.89
CA LEU A 290 19.75 24.63 13.28
C LEU A 290 20.25 24.33 11.89
N ALA A 291 20.53 23.07 11.58
CA ALA A 291 21.14 22.68 10.31
C ALA A 291 20.61 21.33 9.82
N PRO A 292 20.39 21.16 8.50
CA PRO A 292 20.03 19.87 7.90
C PRO A 292 20.98 18.72 8.26
N SER A 293 22.26 19.01 8.51
CA SER A 293 23.26 18.00 8.92
C SER A 293 22.96 17.33 10.26
N GLU A 294 22.17 17.96 11.14
CA GLU A 294 21.71 17.34 12.38
C GLU A 294 20.83 16.12 12.07
N ARG A 295 19.96 16.23 11.04
CA ARG A 295 19.11 15.13 10.57
C ARG A 295 19.93 13.89 10.28
N LYS A 296 20.90 14.05 9.39
CA LYS A 296 21.83 12.99 9.01
C LYS A 296 22.46 12.35 10.24
N ARG A 297 22.97 13.15 11.18
CA ARG A 297 23.70 12.66 12.36
C ARG A 297 22.83 11.80 13.28
N PHE A 298 21.61 12.23 13.60
CA PHE A 298 20.76 11.45 14.49
C PHE A 298 20.08 10.27 13.78
N THR A 299 19.79 10.35 12.47
CA THR A 299 19.23 9.22 11.73
C THR A 299 20.27 8.14 11.47
N ASP A 300 21.51 8.51 11.13
CA ASP A 300 22.61 7.54 11.01
C ASP A 300 22.86 6.82 12.34
N TYR A 301 22.76 7.54 13.45
CA TYR A 301 22.92 6.93 14.77
C TYR A 301 21.75 6.01 15.13
N ALA A 302 20.51 6.46 14.93
CA ALA A 302 19.32 5.66 15.19
C ALA A 302 19.30 4.39 14.34
N ALA A 303 19.62 4.50 13.04
CA ALA A 303 19.69 3.34 12.16
C ALA A 303 20.76 2.33 12.60
N SER A 304 21.91 2.80 13.08
CA SER A 304 22.95 1.90 13.65
C SER A 304 22.48 1.11 14.88
N LEU A 305 21.41 1.57 15.53
CA LEU A 305 20.74 0.89 16.64
C LEU A 305 19.49 0.10 16.20
N GLY A 306 19.24 -0.05 14.90
CA GLY A 306 18.06 -0.74 14.37
C GLY A 306 16.76 0.05 14.51
N VAL A 307 16.85 1.34 14.83
CA VAL A 307 15.70 2.22 14.98
C VAL A 307 15.35 2.79 13.60
N GLY A 308 14.09 2.61 13.24
CA GLY A 308 13.52 3.09 12.00
C GLY A 308 13.40 4.61 11.91
N VAL A 309 13.18 5.09 10.69
CA VAL A 309 13.10 6.52 10.37
C VAL A 309 11.70 6.88 9.93
N SER A 310 11.14 7.92 10.53
CA SER A 310 9.88 8.50 10.10
C SER A 310 10.08 9.93 9.60
N ILE A 311 9.56 10.24 8.41
CA ILE A 311 9.60 11.58 7.82
C ILE A 311 8.24 12.27 7.95
N ASN A 312 8.24 13.51 8.42
CA ASN A 312 7.04 14.34 8.48
C ASN A 312 6.83 15.05 7.15
N GLY A 313 5.72 14.73 6.50
CA GLY A 313 5.32 15.24 5.20
C GLY A 313 5.71 14.30 4.08
N LEU A 314 4.68 13.72 3.45
CA LEU A 314 4.80 13.05 2.16
C LEU A 314 4.53 14.06 1.04
N TYR A 315 5.47 14.18 0.11
CA TYR A 315 5.40 15.13 -1.00
C TYR A 315 5.76 14.45 -2.33
N PRO A 316 5.16 14.86 -3.46
CA PRO A 316 5.55 14.40 -4.79
C PRO A 316 7.02 14.62 -5.07
N GLU A 317 7.49 15.87 -4.96
CA GLU A 317 8.90 16.25 -4.92
C GLU A 317 9.04 17.66 -4.36
N GLN A 318 10.21 17.98 -3.79
CA GLN A 318 10.52 19.36 -3.38
C GLN A 318 12.03 19.62 -3.27
N THR A 319 12.44 20.89 -3.32
CA THR A 319 13.84 21.27 -3.08
C THR A 319 14.30 20.79 -1.71
N GLY A 320 15.44 20.09 -1.67
CA GLY A 320 15.98 19.54 -0.43
C GLY A 320 15.34 18.22 -0.01
N ALA A 321 14.49 17.61 -0.85
CA ALA A 321 14.07 16.23 -0.70
C ALA A 321 15.28 15.27 -0.78
N ILE A 322 16.09 15.43 -1.82
CA ILE A 322 17.38 14.74 -2.03
C ILE A 322 18.42 15.82 -2.37
N MET A 323 19.62 15.74 -1.77
CA MET A 323 20.68 16.75 -1.94
C MET A 323 22.04 16.16 -2.33
N GLY A 324 22.23 14.84 -2.24
CA GLY A 324 23.46 14.11 -2.51
C GLY A 324 24.47 14.12 -1.36
N ASP A 325 24.28 14.95 -0.32
CA ASP A 325 25.19 15.09 0.82
C ASP A 325 24.73 14.38 2.10
N GLY A 326 23.59 13.68 2.03
CA GLY A 326 22.98 12.96 3.15
C GLY A 326 22.10 13.83 4.06
N THR A 327 21.93 15.12 3.77
CA THR A 327 21.13 16.05 4.59
C THR A 327 19.74 16.38 4.02
N GLY A 328 19.39 15.80 2.87
CA GLY A 328 18.07 15.83 2.27
C GLY A 328 16.98 15.25 3.19
N MET A 329 15.72 15.55 2.89
CA MET A 329 14.58 15.11 3.69
C MET A 329 14.31 13.60 3.56
N TYR A 330 14.44 13.03 2.36
CA TYR A 330 14.22 11.61 2.11
C TYR A 330 15.50 10.78 2.22
N GLU A 331 16.66 11.42 2.25
CA GLU A 331 17.95 10.72 2.32
C GLU A 331 18.14 9.84 3.55
N PRO A 332 17.56 10.11 4.73
CA PRO A 332 17.56 9.14 5.82
C PRO A 332 16.94 7.78 5.45
N ILE A 333 15.85 7.74 4.68
CA ILE A 333 15.24 6.48 4.24
C ILE A 333 16.12 5.82 3.18
N LEU A 334 16.61 6.59 2.21
CA LEU A 334 17.46 6.06 1.12
C LEU A 334 18.81 5.52 1.60
N ARG A 335 19.36 6.07 2.69
CA ARG A 335 20.64 5.65 3.26
C ARG A 335 20.53 4.44 4.18
N HIS A 336 19.35 4.20 4.74
CA HIS A 336 19.10 3.16 5.74
C HIS A 336 17.88 2.32 5.36
N PRO A 337 17.92 1.62 4.21
CA PRO A 337 16.85 0.70 3.80
C PRO A 337 16.73 -0.52 4.73
N ASP A 338 17.71 -0.71 5.61
CA ASP A 338 17.83 -1.78 6.61
C ASP A 338 17.20 -1.46 7.97
N VAL A 339 16.62 -0.26 8.15
CA VAL A 339 15.68 0.02 9.26
C VAL A 339 14.28 0.43 8.80
N PRO A 340 13.22 0.17 9.61
CA PRO A 340 11.85 0.43 9.18
C PRO A 340 11.62 1.90 8.85
N SER A 341 10.78 2.18 7.88
CA SER A 341 10.59 3.53 7.34
C SER A 341 9.12 3.95 7.33
N ALA A 342 8.86 5.23 7.60
CA ALA A 342 7.51 5.74 7.65
C ALA A 342 7.37 7.15 7.09
N PHE A 343 6.23 7.42 6.44
CA PHE A 343 5.79 8.78 6.14
C PHE A 343 4.60 9.17 7.00
N GLU A 344 4.64 10.38 7.54
CA GLU A 344 3.47 11.05 8.10
C GLU A 344 2.93 12.08 7.13
N THR A 345 1.62 12.10 6.92
CA THR A 345 1.02 13.04 5.97
C THR A 345 -0.38 13.48 6.35
N TYR A 346 -0.77 14.64 5.83
CA TYR A 346 -2.00 15.34 6.11
C TYR A 346 -2.52 15.96 4.80
N MET A 347 -3.80 16.30 4.72
CA MET A 347 -4.31 17.03 3.53
C MET A 347 -3.53 18.33 3.26
N GLN A 348 -3.10 19.03 4.33
CA GLN A 348 -2.30 20.26 4.24
C GLN A 348 -0.88 20.08 3.69
N ASN A 349 -0.38 18.84 3.62
CA ASN A 349 0.87 18.55 2.94
C ASN A 349 0.70 18.59 1.43
N PHE A 350 -0.51 18.62 0.89
CA PHE A 350 -0.81 18.72 -0.53
C PHE A 350 -1.28 20.14 -0.89
N ALA A 351 -1.34 20.47 -2.18
CA ALA A 351 -1.51 21.84 -2.67
C ALA A 351 -2.73 22.57 -2.10
N CYS A 352 -2.58 23.87 -1.80
CA CYS A 352 -3.62 24.74 -1.23
C CYS A 352 -4.66 25.24 -2.25
N THR A 353 -4.54 24.83 -3.50
CA THR A 353 -5.38 25.27 -4.62
C THR A 353 -6.62 24.36 -4.76
N SER A 354 -7.35 24.44 -5.87
CA SER A 354 -8.60 23.70 -6.06
C SER A 354 -8.44 22.19 -5.79
N GLU A 355 -9.55 21.52 -5.48
CA GLU A 355 -9.61 20.09 -5.21
C GLU A 355 -8.84 19.25 -6.25
N GLU A 356 -8.88 19.66 -7.51
CA GLU A 356 -8.17 19.03 -8.63
C GLU A 356 -6.65 19.03 -8.47
N TRP A 357 -6.05 20.13 -8.01
CA TRP A 357 -4.61 20.19 -7.76
C TRP A 357 -4.21 19.29 -6.61
N SER A 358 -5.02 19.24 -5.54
CA SER A 358 -4.77 18.34 -4.42
C SER A 358 -4.75 16.87 -4.85
N LYS A 359 -5.70 16.44 -5.70
CA LYS A 359 -5.80 15.07 -6.23
C LYS A 359 -4.57 14.64 -7.03
N ARG A 360 -4.02 15.54 -7.85
CA ARG A 360 -2.83 15.22 -8.65
C ARG A 360 -1.57 15.06 -7.78
N HIS A 361 -1.44 15.90 -6.76
CA HIS A 361 -0.29 15.84 -5.87
C HIS A 361 -0.32 14.60 -4.98
N ILE A 362 -1.46 14.22 -4.38
CA ILE A 362 -1.50 13.00 -3.56
C ILE A 362 -1.10 11.76 -4.37
N TYR A 363 -1.56 11.66 -5.62
CA TYR A 363 -1.20 10.58 -6.54
C TYR A 363 0.31 10.42 -6.70
N TRP A 364 1.00 11.49 -7.07
CA TRP A 364 2.45 11.44 -7.26
C TRP A 364 3.22 11.31 -5.95
N ALA A 365 2.69 11.79 -4.84
CA ALA A 365 3.31 11.62 -3.54
C ALA A 365 3.25 10.16 -3.07
N VAL A 366 2.14 9.47 -3.30
CA VAL A 366 2.00 8.03 -3.03
C VAL A 366 3.03 7.24 -3.83
N ILE A 367 3.15 7.51 -5.13
CA ILE A 367 4.17 6.84 -5.97
C ILE A 367 5.58 7.16 -5.47
N ASN A 368 5.84 8.42 -5.09
CA ASN A 368 7.12 8.81 -4.52
C ASN A 368 7.46 8.07 -3.22
N ALA A 369 6.45 7.78 -2.39
CA ALA A 369 6.62 6.97 -1.20
C ALA A 369 7.02 5.53 -1.55
N LEU A 370 6.33 4.93 -2.52
CA LEU A 370 6.60 3.55 -2.93
C LEU A 370 7.97 3.41 -3.58
N ASP A 371 8.42 4.38 -4.37
CA ASP A 371 9.80 4.45 -4.90
C ASP A 371 10.89 4.39 -3.80
N LYS A 372 10.55 4.75 -2.56
CA LYS A 372 11.44 4.64 -1.39
C LYS A 372 11.22 3.36 -0.57
N HIS A 373 10.41 2.42 -1.09
CA HIS A 373 10.10 1.13 -0.47
C HIS A 373 9.64 1.23 0.98
N ILE A 374 8.71 2.16 1.26
CA ILE A 374 8.32 2.44 2.64
C ILE A 374 7.50 1.34 3.32
N ASP A 375 7.67 1.19 4.64
CA ASP A 375 6.93 0.21 5.45
C ASP A 375 5.59 0.75 5.96
N PHE A 376 5.57 2.02 6.39
CA PHE A 376 4.40 2.59 7.06
C PHE A 376 3.98 3.91 6.43
N LEU A 377 2.67 4.06 6.20
CA LEU A 377 2.05 5.37 5.97
C LEU A 377 1.23 5.75 7.19
N ARG A 378 1.39 6.99 7.67
CA ARG A 378 0.71 7.55 8.83
C ARG A 378 -0.14 8.76 8.42
N PRO A 379 -1.24 8.57 7.67
CA PRO A 379 -2.06 9.68 7.23
C PRO A 379 -2.97 10.16 8.36
N LYS A 380 -3.35 11.43 8.34
CA LYS A 380 -4.49 11.91 9.12
C LYS A 380 -5.80 11.60 8.40
N VAL A 381 -6.87 11.47 9.18
CA VAL A 381 -8.21 11.13 8.68
C VAL A 381 -8.73 12.11 7.61
N ASP A 382 -8.24 13.36 7.60
CA ASP A 382 -8.61 14.37 6.59
C ASP A 382 -8.13 14.02 5.16
N LEU A 383 -7.25 13.03 5.02
CA LEU A 383 -6.89 12.46 3.72
C LEU A 383 -7.96 11.52 3.17
N LEU A 384 -8.76 10.91 4.05
CA LEU A 384 -9.80 9.94 3.70
C LEU A 384 -11.19 10.59 3.61
N LEU A 385 -11.41 11.68 4.34
CA LEU A 385 -12.73 12.27 4.55
C LEU A 385 -12.74 13.79 4.33
N ASN A 386 -13.85 14.30 3.79
CA ASN A 386 -14.17 15.73 3.70
C ASN A 386 -15.13 16.16 4.82
N PRO A 387 -14.92 17.32 5.48
CA PRO A 387 -15.91 17.90 6.37
C PRO A 387 -17.15 18.34 5.55
N ASN A 388 -18.36 18.16 6.07
CA ASN A 388 -19.58 18.53 5.35
C ASN A 388 -19.62 20.04 5.02
N ASN A 389 -20.10 20.37 3.81
CA ASN A 389 -20.00 21.66 3.10
C ASN A 389 -20.73 22.88 3.73
N SER A 390 -21.02 22.89 5.03
CA SER A 390 -21.72 24.00 5.71
C SER A 390 -20.88 24.73 6.75
N LEU A 391 -19.61 24.38 6.93
CA LEU A 391 -18.76 24.98 7.97
C LEU A 391 -17.51 25.67 7.39
N PRO A 392 -17.21 26.90 7.82
CA PRO A 392 -16.03 27.62 7.36
C PRO A 392 -14.81 26.95 7.99
N ASN A 393 -13.91 26.50 7.13
CA ASN A 393 -12.54 26.13 7.47
C ASN A 393 -12.35 24.92 8.44
N PRO A 394 -11.83 23.76 7.96
CA PRO A 394 -11.50 22.61 8.81
C PRO A 394 -10.46 22.89 9.91
N TYR A 395 -9.79 24.05 9.88
CA TYR A 395 -8.76 24.44 10.86
C TYR A 395 -9.31 25.09 12.14
N ASP A 396 -10.61 25.43 12.20
CA ASP A 396 -11.21 26.09 13.38
C ASP A 396 -11.80 25.13 14.44
N TYR A 397 -11.61 23.80 14.30
CA TYR A 397 -12.14 22.83 15.25
C TYR A 397 -11.12 22.42 16.33
N PRO A 398 -11.39 22.69 17.63
CA PRO A 398 -10.60 22.16 18.71
C PRO A 398 -11.06 20.74 19.00
N CYS A 399 -10.45 19.73 18.36
CA CYS A 399 -10.62 18.33 18.76
C CYS A 399 -9.25 17.80 19.25
N PRO A 400 -8.88 18.02 20.53
CA PRO A 400 -7.51 17.82 21.01
C PRO A 400 -7.12 16.35 21.20
N TRP A 401 -8.05 15.40 21.02
CA TRP A 401 -7.85 13.99 21.41
C TRP A 401 -8.48 12.94 20.48
N GLY A 402 -8.93 13.29 19.27
CA GLY A 402 -9.44 12.30 18.32
C GLY A 402 -10.84 11.71 18.61
N PHE A 403 -11.43 12.00 19.76
CA PHE A 403 -12.78 11.55 20.12
C PHE A 403 -13.85 12.60 19.79
N CYS A 404 -14.10 12.83 18.51
CA CYS A 404 -15.27 13.60 18.09
C CYS A 404 -16.25 12.68 17.34
N GLU A 405 -17.49 12.61 17.81
CA GLU A 405 -18.62 12.10 17.03
C GLU A 405 -18.93 13.14 15.97
N TYR A 406 -18.77 12.78 14.69
CA TYR A 406 -19.05 13.67 13.59
C TYR A 406 -20.15 13.09 12.72
N PRO A 407 -21.32 13.73 12.60
CA PRO A 407 -22.46 13.04 12.00
C PRO A 407 -22.36 12.76 10.50
N GLU A 408 -21.60 13.50 9.68
CA GLU A 408 -21.70 13.34 8.21
C GLU A 408 -20.43 13.80 7.45
N TRP A 409 -19.37 12.98 7.41
CA TRP A 409 -18.21 13.24 6.52
C TRP A 409 -18.38 12.51 5.18
N GLN A 410 -18.04 13.18 4.07
CA GLN A 410 -18.02 12.55 2.74
C GLN A 410 -16.70 11.82 2.52
N VAL A 411 -16.76 10.57 2.03
CA VAL A 411 -15.58 9.77 1.70
C VAL A 411 -14.91 10.28 0.43
N LYS A 412 -13.58 10.42 0.47
CA LYS A 412 -12.74 10.73 -0.71
C LYS A 412 -12.37 9.44 -1.42
N TRP A 413 -13.29 8.88 -2.21
CA TRP A 413 -13.12 7.57 -2.84
C TRP A 413 -11.85 7.44 -3.69
N ASP A 414 -11.48 8.48 -4.46
CA ASP A 414 -10.23 8.50 -5.23
C ASP A 414 -9.00 8.23 -4.33
N ASN A 415 -8.94 8.87 -3.16
CA ASN A 415 -7.85 8.68 -2.21
C ASN A 415 -7.90 7.28 -1.58
N VAL A 416 -9.09 6.76 -1.30
CA VAL A 416 -9.26 5.41 -0.76
C VAL A 416 -8.76 4.36 -1.75
N HIS A 417 -9.13 4.47 -3.03
CA HIS A 417 -8.68 3.54 -4.07
C HIS A 417 -7.17 3.62 -4.28
N LEU A 418 -6.61 4.83 -4.35
CA LEU A 418 -5.17 5.04 -4.42
C LEU A 418 -4.42 4.41 -3.23
N LEU A 419 -4.92 4.60 -2.01
CA LEU A 419 -4.30 4.02 -0.82
C LEU A 419 -4.49 2.50 -0.73
N LYS A 420 -5.55 1.93 -1.32
CA LYS A 420 -5.71 0.47 -1.45
C LYS A 420 -4.66 -0.11 -2.38
N TRP A 421 -4.42 0.55 -3.51
CA TRP A 421 -3.34 0.17 -4.42
C TRP A 421 -1.98 0.27 -3.73
N MET A 422 -1.71 1.37 -3.02
CA MET A 422 -0.48 1.56 -2.24
C MET A 422 -0.26 0.48 -1.18
N ALA A 423 -1.32 0.06 -0.48
CA ALA A 423 -1.21 -0.93 0.60
C ALA A 423 -0.66 -2.29 0.15
N LYS A 424 -0.75 -2.62 -1.15
CA LYS A 424 -0.14 -3.82 -1.74
C LYS A 424 1.40 -3.81 -1.70
N TYR A 425 2.01 -2.62 -1.56
CA TYR A 425 3.44 -2.39 -1.72
C TYR A 425 4.12 -1.89 -0.43
N LEU A 426 3.39 -1.80 0.68
CA LEU A 426 3.94 -1.32 1.95
C LEU A 426 4.71 -2.43 2.66
N GLY A 427 5.99 -2.19 2.91
CA GLY A 427 6.90 -3.10 3.61
C GLY A 427 7.09 -4.44 2.91
N VAL A 428 6.84 -4.48 1.59
CA VAL A 428 7.21 -5.63 0.77
C VAL A 428 8.68 -5.54 0.39
N THR A 429 9.25 -6.70 0.13
CA THR A 429 10.61 -6.95 -0.36
C THR A 429 10.56 -7.40 -1.82
N ARG A 430 11.73 -7.63 -2.44
CA ARG A 430 11.79 -8.16 -3.81
C ARG A 430 11.18 -9.57 -3.87
N GLU A 431 11.30 -10.32 -2.79
CA GLU A 431 10.90 -11.71 -2.69
C GLU A 431 9.36 -11.87 -2.62
N ASP A 432 8.65 -10.95 -1.97
CA ASP A 432 7.20 -11.06 -1.69
C ASP A 432 6.35 -9.95 -2.34
N THR A 433 6.95 -8.98 -3.03
CA THR A 433 6.18 -8.00 -3.82
C THR A 433 5.27 -8.67 -4.86
N PRO A 434 4.03 -8.17 -5.06
CA PRO A 434 3.12 -8.71 -6.08
C PRO A 434 3.62 -8.49 -7.51
N ASP A 435 4.27 -7.35 -7.76
CA ASP A 435 4.90 -7.00 -9.03
C ASP A 435 6.03 -5.98 -8.84
N VAL A 436 6.78 -5.72 -9.91
CA VAL A 436 7.76 -4.62 -9.99
C VAL A 436 7.33 -3.65 -11.07
N TRP A 437 7.58 -2.36 -10.89
CA TRP A 437 7.08 -1.35 -11.82
C TRP A 437 7.94 -0.10 -11.89
N VAL A 438 7.79 0.65 -12.97
CA VAL A 438 8.37 1.98 -13.16
C VAL A 438 7.27 2.94 -13.63
N ALA A 439 7.11 4.06 -12.92
CA ALA A 439 6.23 5.15 -13.32
C ALA A 439 7.07 6.25 -14.00
N LEU A 440 6.82 6.46 -15.29
CA LEU A 440 7.64 7.28 -16.16
C LEU A 440 7.22 8.74 -16.09
N ARG A 441 8.16 9.61 -15.69
CA ARG A 441 7.91 11.05 -15.61
C ARG A 441 9.19 11.87 -15.62
N GLU A 442 9.04 13.19 -15.69
CA GLU A 442 10.06 14.17 -15.32
C GLU A 442 9.31 15.28 -14.56
N HIS A 443 9.63 15.55 -13.30
CA HIS A 443 8.86 16.52 -12.51
C HIS A 443 9.27 17.95 -12.87
N ARG A 444 8.26 18.81 -13.11
CA ARG A 444 8.49 20.25 -13.12
C ARG A 444 7.33 21.05 -12.54
N GLU A 445 7.39 21.25 -11.23
CA GLU A 445 6.56 22.26 -10.59
C GLU A 445 7.16 22.59 -9.22
N PRO A 446 7.29 23.87 -8.84
CA PRO A 446 7.49 24.21 -7.44
C PRO A 446 6.23 23.80 -6.67
N PHE A 447 6.37 22.80 -5.81
CA PHE A 447 5.32 22.34 -4.93
C PHE A 447 5.04 23.36 -3.80
N ASN A 448 3.77 23.62 -3.48
CA ASN A 448 3.38 24.51 -2.40
C ASN A 448 2.38 23.83 -1.48
N VAL A 449 2.57 23.98 -0.18
CA VAL A 449 1.76 23.31 0.85
C VAL A 449 0.83 24.31 1.52
N CYS A 450 -0.35 23.87 1.97
CA CYS A 450 -1.39 24.70 2.58
C CYS A 450 -0.91 25.69 3.65
N TRP A 451 0.17 25.37 4.35
CA TRP A 451 0.70 26.13 5.48
C TRP A 451 1.99 26.92 5.17
N LYS A 452 2.52 26.83 3.95
CA LYS A 452 3.59 27.72 3.47
C LYS A 452 3.05 28.54 2.30
N SER A 453 3.01 29.85 2.46
CA SER A 453 2.90 30.76 1.31
C SER A 453 4.30 31.28 1.00
N ASN A 454 4.69 31.25 -0.28
CA ASN A 454 5.85 31.97 -0.85
C ASN A 454 7.23 31.29 -0.86
N THR A 455 7.34 29.96 -0.92
CA THR A 455 8.61 29.35 -1.36
C THR A 455 8.39 28.56 -2.63
N ALA A 456 8.68 29.16 -3.78
CA ALA A 456 8.90 28.43 -5.02
C ALA A 456 10.10 27.50 -4.79
N GLN A 457 9.84 26.26 -4.38
CA GLN A 457 10.87 25.27 -4.19
C GLN A 457 11.19 24.68 -5.57
N ILE A 458 12.16 25.29 -6.24
CA ILE A 458 12.73 24.78 -7.50
C ILE A 458 13.65 23.62 -7.12
N GLY A 459 13.12 22.41 -7.12
CA GLY A 459 13.87 21.19 -6.84
C GLY A 459 13.56 20.18 -7.93
N PHE A 460 14.52 19.94 -8.81
CA PHE A 460 14.40 18.93 -9.85
C PHE A 460 14.88 17.60 -9.28
N GLN A 461 13.98 16.62 -9.22
CA GLN A 461 14.41 15.23 -9.31
C GLN A 461 14.19 14.82 -10.76
N GLN A 462 15.29 14.61 -11.47
CA GLN A 462 15.26 14.08 -12.82
C GLN A 462 15.07 12.57 -12.74
N GLY A 463 14.28 12.01 -13.65
CA GLY A 463 14.07 10.56 -13.72
C GLY A 463 12.74 10.05 -13.17
N ASN A 464 12.59 8.75 -13.29
CA ASN A 464 11.36 8.00 -13.04
C ASN A 464 11.25 7.56 -11.57
N TYR A 465 10.04 7.21 -11.15
CA TYR A 465 9.84 6.46 -9.91
C TYR A 465 9.91 4.98 -10.20
N SER A 466 10.76 4.27 -9.47
CA SER A 466 11.13 2.90 -9.76
C SER A 466 10.86 2.01 -8.55
N PHE A 467 10.21 0.88 -8.77
CA PHE A 467 9.94 -0.14 -7.77
C PHE A 467 10.51 -1.46 -8.28
N TRP A 468 11.85 -1.56 -8.25
CA TRP A 468 12.67 -2.66 -8.79
C TRP A 468 12.49 -2.97 -10.29
N LEU A 469 11.90 -2.04 -11.03
CA LEU A 469 11.97 -1.98 -12.50
C LEU A 469 12.45 -0.59 -12.87
N TYR A 470 13.35 -0.52 -13.84
CA TYR A 470 14.03 0.71 -14.23
C TYR A 470 13.80 0.98 -15.72
N GLN A 471 13.72 2.25 -16.09
CA GLN A 471 13.79 2.70 -17.48
C GLN A 471 15.03 3.54 -17.67
N GLU A 472 15.81 3.21 -18.69
CA GLU A 472 17.07 3.88 -18.99
C GLU A 472 17.08 4.51 -20.38
N ASP A 473 17.61 5.73 -20.47
CA ASP A 473 17.82 6.42 -21.74
C ASP A 473 19.20 6.04 -22.29
N ILE A 474 19.21 5.31 -23.40
CA ILE A 474 20.43 4.95 -24.15
C ILE A 474 20.41 5.61 -25.54
N PRO A 475 21.53 5.67 -26.28
CA PRO A 475 21.62 6.45 -27.52
C PRO A 475 20.56 6.16 -28.59
N THR A 476 20.00 4.95 -28.63
CA THR A 476 18.93 4.56 -29.57
C THR A 476 17.52 4.67 -28.99
N GLY A 477 17.37 4.95 -27.71
CA GLY A 477 16.08 4.99 -27.01
C GLY A 477 16.03 6.08 -25.97
N ILE A 478 16.32 7.31 -26.42
CA ILE A 478 16.15 8.51 -25.60
C ILE A 478 14.66 8.79 -25.49
N THR A 479 14.17 8.94 -24.26
CA THR A 479 12.79 9.37 -23.99
C THR A 479 12.71 10.88 -23.78
N VAL A 480 11.55 11.44 -24.09
CA VAL A 480 11.28 12.88 -24.01
C VAL A 480 10.12 13.14 -23.05
N PRO A 481 10.30 13.96 -22.01
CA PRO A 481 9.22 14.32 -21.12
C PRO A 481 8.31 15.40 -21.71
N GLU A 482 7.01 15.28 -21.48
CA GLU A 482 5.97 16.22 -21.88
C GLU A 482 4.95 16.44 -20.76
N THR A 483 4.19 17.53 -20.87
CA THR A 483 3.15 17.91 -19.91
C THR A 483 2.01 18.64 -20.59
N ASN A 484 0.79 18.44 -20.10
CA ASN A 484 -0.39 19.19 -20.50
C ASN A 484 -0.53 20.56 -19.77
N ALA A 485 0.44 20.94 -18.94
CA ALA A 485 0.44 22.20 -18.20
C ALA A 485 1.45 23.19 -18.82
N ASN A 486 0.96 24.32 -19.36
CA ASN A 486 1.81 25.36 -19.94
C ASN A 486 2.48 26.25 -18.89
N GLU A 487 1.95 26.26 -17.67
CA GLU A 487 2.42 27.05 -16.52
C GLU A 487 2.32 26.20 -15.24
N ASP A 488 3.13 26.51 -14.24
CA ASP A 488 2.95 25.96 -12.89
C ASP A 488 1.79 26.66 -12.14
N GLN A 489 1.49 26.21 -10.92
CA GLN A 489 0.48 26.81 -10.04
C GLN A 489 0.71 28.29 -9.71
N PHE A 490 1.88 28.86 -10.02
CA PHE A 490 2.21 30.27 -9.85
C PHE A 490 2.18 31.07 -11.16
N GLY A 491 1.75 30.45 -12.26
CA GLY A 491 1.75 31.07 -13.59
C GLY A 491 3.14 31.18 -14.21
N ILE A 492 4.13 30.42 -13.72
CA ILE A 492 5.47 30.41 -14.29
C ILE A 492 5.48 29.46 -15.51
N PRO A 493 5.86 29.94 -16.71
CA PRO A 493 5.82 29.12 -17.92
C PRO A 493 6.72 27.88 -17.87
N VAL A 494 6.15 26.78 -18.35
CA VAL A 494 6.79 25.49 -18.47
C VAL A 494 7.58 25.41 -19.80
N ASN A 495 8.71 26.13 -19.88
CA ASN A 495 9.64 26.16 -21.02
C ASN A 495 10.77 25.07 -21.17
N ARG A 496 11.13 24.26 -20.17
CA ARG A 496 12.07 23.12 -20.26
C ARG A 496 11.81 21.99 -19.25
N MET A 497 11.83 20.72 -19.68
CA MET A 497 11.88 19.52 -18.81
C MET A 497 12.96 18.57 -19.30
N GLY A 498 13.96 18.28 -18.47
CA GLY A 498 15.13 17.50 -18.89
C GLY A 498 15.79 18.07 -20.16
N LEU A 499 15.84 17.25 -21.21
CA LEU A 499 16.33 17.62 -22.54
C LEU A 499 15.28 18.31 -23.43
N ASN A 500 13.99 18.25 -23.08
CA ASN A 500 12.93 18.87 -23.85
C ASN A 500 12.85 20.38 -23.58
N LEU A 501 13.12 21.21 -24.60
CA LEU A 501 13.05 22.67 -24.55
C LEU A 501 11.65 23.24 -24.90
N ASN A 502 10.68 22.37 -25.22
CA ASN A 502 9.29 22.77 -25.41
C ASN A 502 8.36 21.64 -24.92
N PRO A 503 8.31 21.42 -23.59
CA PRO A 503 7.62 20.26 -23.01
C PRO A 503 6.09 20.38 -22.96
N TYR A 504 5.52 21.55 -23.20
CA TYR A 504 4.08 21.72 -23.20
C TYR A 504 3.45 21.09 -24.45
N ASN A 505 2.60 20.09 -24.23
CA ASN A 505 1.81 19.44 -25.25
C ASN A 505 0.31 19.56 -24.91
N PRO A 506 -0.45 20.45 -25.59
CA PRO A 506 -1.87 20.65 -25.33
C PRO A 506 -2.76 19.48 -25.79
N ASP A 507 -2.23 18.53 -26.57
CA ASP A 507 -3.01 17.39 -27.04
C ASP A 507 -3.17 16.31 -25.96
N LEU A 508 -2.33 16.30 -24.93
CA LEU A 508 -2.42 15.41 -23.80
C LEU A 508 -3.73 15.62 -23.01
N PRO A 509 -4.41 14.54 -22.56
CA PRO A 509 -5.66 14.66 -21.81
C PRO A 509 -5.43 15.29 -20.43
N ASP A 510 -6.45 15.97 -19.89
CA ASP A 510 -6.39 16.60 -18.55
C ASP A 510 -6.65 15.59 -17.42
N ILE A 511 -5.75 14.62 -17.27
CA ILE A 511 -5.76 13.60 -16.20
C ILE A 511 -4.43 13.62 -15.44
N LYS A 512 -4.43 13.15 -14.19
CA LYS A 512 -3.24 13.18 -13.31
C LYS A 512 -2.05 12.36 -13.84
N GLU A 513 -2.32 11.26 -14.55
CA GLU A 513 -1.33 10.39 -15.20
C GLU A 513 -0.68 11.06 -16.43
N ALA A 514 -1.44 11.87 -17.16
CA ALA A 514 -0.96 12.60 -18.34
C ALA A 514 -0.33 13.95 -18.00
N TRP A 515 -0.33 14.31 -16.72
CA TRP A 515 0.15 15.61 -16.29
C TRP A 515 1.65 15.78 -16.52
N TYR A 516 2.44 14.74 -16.24
CA TYR A 516 3.84 14.64 -16.65
C TYR A 516 4.09 13.23 -17.14
N VAL A 517 4.37 13.09 -18.43
CA VAL A 517 4.51 11.79 -19.10
C VAL A 517 5.82 11.75 -19.88
N ARG A 518 6.39 10.57 -20.07
CA ARG A 518 7.49 10.37 -21.03
C ARG A 518 6.98 9.73 -22.30
N ARG A 519 7.58 10.12 -23.42
CA ARG A 519 7.38 9.45 -24.69
C ARG A 519 8.66 9.01 -25.35
N THR A 520 8.57 8.10 -26.31
CA THR A 520 9.67 7.87 -27.27
C THR A 520 9.95 9.13 -28.09
N ASP A 521 11.12 9.19 -28.73
CA ASP A 521 11.55 10.31 -29.56
C ASP A 521 11.84 9.87 -31.00
N TYR A 522 10.82 9.29 -31.60
CA TYR A 522 10.84 8.76 -32.97
C TYR A 522 11.34 9.81 -33.97
N GLU A 523 10.89 11.06 -33.85
CA GLU A 523 11.25 12.15 -34.77
C GLU A 523 12.75 12.44 -34.81
N ASN A 524 13.47 12.14 -33.71
CA ASN A 524 14.92 12.31 -33.62
C ASN A 524 15.68 10.97 -33.69
N GLY A 525 15.04 9.92 -34.21
CA GLY A 525 15.66 8.63 -34.46
C GLY A 525 15.79 7.72 -33.23
N SER A 526 14.99 7.96 -32.18
CA SER A 526 14.93 7.12 -30.97
C SER A 526 13.52 6.51 -30.77
N PRO A 527 13.13 5.50 -31.58
CA PRO A 527 11.80 4.88 -31.50
C PRO A 527 11.64 3.89 -30.33
N TYR A 528 12.67 3.73 -29.49
CA TYR A 528 12.73 2.68 -28.48
C TYR A 528 12.67 3.25 -27.06
N MET A 529 12.14 2.48 -26.12
CA MET A 529 12.20 2.76 -24.69
C MET A 529 12.63 1.50 -23.96
N PHE A 530 13.74 1.56 -23.22
CA PHE A 530 14.40 0.37 -22.66
C PHE A 530 14.16 0.21 -21.17
N PHE A 531 14.04 -1.04 -20.74
CA PHE A 531 13.73 -1.40 -19.37
C PHE A 531 14.66 -2.48 -18.84
N ASN A 532 14.96 -2.38 -17.54
CA ASN A 532 15.78 -3.33 -16.82
C ASN A 532 15.09 -3.74 -15.52
N VAL A 533 14.97 -5.04 -15.27
CA VAL A 533 14.45 -5.53 -14.00
C VAL A 533 15.60 -5.64 -12.98
N ASP A 534 15.32 -5.41 -11.70
CA ASP A 534 16.32 -5.65 -10.66
C ASP A 534 16.69 -7.16 -10.62
N ASP A 535 17.98 -7.46 -10.75
CA ASP A 535 18.50 -8.83 -10.75
C ASP A 535 18.11 -9.62 -9.47
N GLY A 536 17.84 -8.93 -8.36
CA GLY A 536 17.36 -9.55 -7.12
C GLY A 536 15.88 -9.97 -7.16
N TYR A 537 15.09 -9.39 -8.06
CA TYR A 537 13.70 -9.79 -8.29
C TYR A 537 13.59 -10.92 -9.32
N LEU A 538 14.30 -10.78 -10.45
CA LEU A 538 14.32 -11.74 -11.53
C LEU A 538 15.62 -11.60 -12.32
N TYR A 539 16.38 -12.70 -12.41
CA TYR A 539 17.60 -12.76 -13.22
C TYR A 539 17.66 -14.05 -14.04
N GLY A 540 17.66 -13.91 -15.36
CA GLY A 540 17.64 -15.00 -16.33
C GLY A 540 16.26 -15.66 -16.46
N GLY A 541 16.26 -17.00 -16.56
CA GLY A 541 15.05 -17.81 -16.45
C GLY A 541 14.48 -18.42 -17.74
N THR A 542 13.56 -19.35 -17.55
CA THR A 542 12.66 -19.93 -18.58
C THR A 542 11.18 -19.66 -18.27
N ALA A 543 10.91 -18.82 -17.27
CA ALA A 543 9.55 -18.55 -16.82
C ALA A 543 8.84 -17.61 -17.77
N THR A 544 7.54 -17.85 -17.90
CA THR A 544 6.67 -16.94 -18.61
C THR A 544 6.52 -15.66 -17.80
N VAL A 545 6.88 -14.53 -18.40
CA VAL A 545 6.81 -13.21 -17.77
C VAL A 545 5.63 -12.44 -18.36
N THR A 546 4.88 -11.76 -17.51
CA THR A 546 3.80 -10.86 -17.93
C THR A 546 4.26 -9.42 -17.73
N VAL A 547 4.26 -8.63 -18.80
CA VAL A 547 4.54 -7.19 -18.76
C VAL A 547 3.27 -6.42 -19.10
N THR A 548 2.87 -5.51 -18.21
CA THR A 548 1.75 -4.61 -18.44
C THR A 548 2.27 -3.21 -18.74
N VAL A 549 1.91 -2.68 -19.91
CA VAL A 549 2.26 -1.32 -20.33
C VAL A 549 1.01 -0.44 -20.21
N THR A 550 1.05 0.52 -19.30
CA THR A 550 0.04 1.58 -19.16
C THR A 550 0.44 2.79 -19.98
N TYR A 551 -0.39 3.15 -20.96
CA TYR A 551 -0.08 4.20 -21.94
C TYR A 551 -1.29 5.11 -22.17
N ILE A 552 -1.03 6.31 -22.68
CA ILE A 552 -2.07 7.23 -23.14
C ILE A 552 -2.28 6.95 -24.63
N ASP A 553 -3.51 6.61 -25.02
CA ASP A 553 -3.88 6.22 -26.40
C ASP A 553 -3.94 7.44 -27.34
N MET A 554 -2.77 8.04 -27.57
CA MET A 554 -2.53 9.17 -28.44
C MET A 554 -2.34 8.69 -29.88
N TYR A 555 -3.06 9.31 -30.82
CA TYR A 555 -2.99 9.04 -32.25
C TYR A 555 -3.26 7.56 -32.63
N THR A 556 -3.07 7.16 -33.90
CA THR A 556 -3.52 5.87 -34.46
C THR A 556 -2.39 4.98 -34.97
N ASP A 557 -1.17 5.26 -34.52
CA ASP A 557 0.08 4.54 -34.73
C ASP A 557 0.13 3.25 -33.88
N THR A 558 1.24 2.52 -33.92
CA THR A 558 1.34 1.19 -33.32
C THR A 558 2.60 1.03 -32.50
N PHE A 559 2.55 0.21 -31.47
CA PHE A 559 3.76 -0.19 -30.76
C PHE A 559 3.77 -1.69 -30.46
N SER A 560 4.97 -2.20 -30.23
CA SER A 560 5.20 -3.57 -29.78
C SER A 560 6.14 -3.59 -28.59
N LEU A 561 6.11 -4.70 -27.85
CA LEU A 561 7.09 -4.99 -26.81
C LEU A 561 8.02 -6.08 -27.31
N ARG A 562 9.32 -5.91 -27.09
CA ARG A 562 10.37 -6.82 -27.58
C ARG A 562 11.33 -7.19 -26.46
N TYR A 563 11.85 -8.40 -26.51
CA TYR A 563 12.71 -8.96 -25.48
C TYR A 563 13.71 -9.94 -26.09
N GLN A 564 14.78 -10.25 -25.35
CA GLN A 564 15.66 -11.35 -25.72
C GLN A 564 15.06 -12.68 -25.26
N ALA A 565 14.88 -13.60 -26.19
CA ALA A 565 14.51 -14.98 -25.91
C ALA A 565 15.70 -15.83 -25.44
N LEU A 566 15.43 -16.98 -24.83
CA LEU A 566 16.42 -17.96 -24.36
C LEU A 566 17.45 -18.40 -25.41
N ASP A 567 17.04 -18.44 -26.68
CA ASP A 567 17.92 -18.78 -27.81
C ASP A 567 18.84 -17.61 -28.25
N GLY A 568 18.76 -16.47 -27.55
CA GLY A 568 19.52 -15.24 -27.81
C GLY A 568 18.90 -14.34 -28.88
N THR A 569 17.77 -14.72 -29.48
CA THR A 569 17.11 -13.91 -30.51
C THR A 569 16.25 -12.80 -29.92
N ASP A 570 16.13 -11.70 -30.65
CA ASP A 570 15.22 -10.59 -30.35
C ASP A 570 13.81 -10.95 -30.86
N LYS A 571 12.87 -11.19 -29.95
CA LYS A 571 11.50 -11.63 -30.27
C LYS A 571 10.46 -10.60 -29.84
N PRO A 572 9.38 -10.43 -30.61
CA PRO A 572 8.22 -9.66 -30.16
C PRO A 572 7.44 -10.46 -29.10
N ALA A 573 6.93 -9.76 -28.09
CA ALA A 573 6.04 -10.33 -27.08
C ALA A 573 4.61 -10.47 -27.61
N LYS A 574 3.90 -11.44 -27.05
CA LYS A 574 2.53 -11.74 -27.44
C LYS A 574 1.57 -10.84 -26.68
N LEU A 575 0.73 -10.09 -27.39
CA LEU A 575 -0.34 -9.32 -26.77
C LEU A 575 -1.46 -10.28 -26.36
N VAL A 576 -1.76 -10.35 -25.07
CA VAL A 576 -2.76 -11.28 -24.52
C VAL A 576 -4.01 -10.58 -24.01
N ALA A 577 -3.92 -9.30 -23.65
CA ALA A 577 -5.08 -8.49 -23.31
C ALA A 577 -4.82 -7.01 -23.58
N LEU A 578 -5.91 -6.27 -23.80
CA LEU A 578 -5.91 -4.82 -23.88
C LEU A 578 -7.12 -4.31 -23.08
N TYR A 579 -6.92 -3.26 -22.30
CA TYR A 579 -7.96 -2.68 -21.46
C TYR A 579 -7.98 -1.16 -21.57
N GLU A 580 -9.17 -0.58 -21.48
CA GLU A 580 -9.35 0.81 -21.06
C GLU A 580 -9.47 0.86 -19.54
N VAL A 581 -8.75 1.79 -18.91
CA VAL A 581 -8.75 1.93 -17.43
C VAL A 581 -9.02 3.38 -17.05
N PRO A 582 -9.88 3.67 -16.05
CA PRO A 582 -10.08 5.04 -15.58
C PRO A 582 -8.79 5.61 -14.97
N HIS A 583 -8.19 4.83 -14.07
CA HIS A 583 -6.96 5.14 -13.34
C HIS A 583 -6.16 3.86 -13.08
N ILE A 584 -4.85 3.99 -12.84
CA ILE A 584 -3.98 2.82 -12.58
C ILE A 584 -4.36 2.00 -11.34
N TYR A 585 -5.05 2.63 -10.38
CA TYR A 585 -5.43 2.02 -9.10
C TYR A 585 -6.87 1.50 -9.08
N GLU A 586 -7.57 1.52 -10.22
CA GLU A 586 -8.96 1.03 -10.40
C GLU A 586 -8.98 -0.15 -11.39
N GLU A 587 -8.12 -1.14 -11.17
CA GLU A 587 -8.00 -2.33 -12.02
C GLU A 587 -9.31 -3.14 -12.12
N ASP A 588 -10.15 -3.06 -11.10
CA ASP A 588 -11.48 -3.67 -11.04
C ASP A 588 -12.49 -2.99 -11.96
N GLN A 589 -12.22 -1.75 -12.38
CA GLN A 589 -13.05 -0.97 -13.31
C GLN A 589 -12.54 -1.02 -14.76
N ARG A 590 -11.58 -1.89 -15.07
CA ARG A 590 -11.03 -2.02 -16.42
C ARG A 590 -12.08 -2.54 -17.41
N THR A 591 -12.14 -1.92 -18.58
CA THR A 591 -13.02 -2.35 -19.68
C THR A 591 -12.20 -3.09 -20.74
N PRO A 592 -12.46 -4.38 -21.00
CA PRO A 592 -11.73 -5.14 -22.02
C PRO A 592 -11.91 -4.57 -23.42
N ILE A 593 -10.82 -4.47 -24.16
CA ILE A 593 -10.79 -4.11 -25.58
C ILE A 593 -10.49 -5.37 -26.38
N THR A 594 -11.23 -5.58 -27.46
CA THR A 594 -11.05 -6.76 -28.31
C THR A 594 -9.70 -6.69 -29.03
N ILE A 595 -8.92 -7.77 -28.96
CA ILE A 595 -7.66 -7.91 -29.68
C ILE A 595 -7.75 -9.05 -30.70
N THR A 596 -6.92 -8.97 -31.75
CA THR A 596 -6.71 -10.12 -32.63
C THR A 596 -5.87 -11.17 -31.89
N VAL A 597 -6.39 -12.39 -31.77
CA VAL A 597 -5.68 -13.50 -31.11
C VAL A 597 -4.33 -13.74 -31.79
N GLY A 598 -3.26 -13.77 -30.98
CA GLY A 598 -1.89 -13.95 -31.47
C GLY A 598 -1.25 -12.67 -32.03
N SER A 599 -1.88 -11.50 -31.86
CA SER A 599 -1.23 -10.22 -32.17
C SER A 599 0.03 -10.04 -31.29
N THR A 600 1.03 -9.37 -31.86
CA THR A 600 2.22 -8.90 -31.14
C THR A 600 2.32 -7.38 -31.13
N VAL A 601 1.29 -6.71 -31.64
CA VAL A 601 1.25 -5.26 -31.88
C VAL A 601 -0.01 -4.71 -31.23
N VAL A 602 0.15 -3.57 -30.55
CA VAL A 602 -0.96 -2.74 -30.09
C VAL A 602 -1.29 -1.75 -31.19
N GLN A 603 -2.55 -1.78 -31.64
CA GLN A 603 -3.10 -0.79 -32.55
C GLN A 603 -3.75 0.32 -31.73
N LYS A 604 -3.25 1.55 -31.80
CA LYS A 604 -3.86 2.69 -31.12
C LYS A 604 -5.07 3.21 -31.90
N GLU A 605 -6.02 3.78 -31.17
CA GLU A 605 -7.27 4.31 -31.72
C GLU A 605 -7.39 5.84 -31.60
N GLY A 606 -6.46 6.47 -30.87
CA GLY A 606 -6.41 7.92 -30.69
C GLY A 606 -7.46 8.45 -29.73
N THR A 607 -7.94 7.62 -28.80
CA THR A 607 -9.01 7.98 -27.85
C THR A 607 -8.58 8.99 -26.81
N LYS A 608 -7.28 9.16 -26.57
CA LYS A 608 -6.70 9.93 -25.46
C LYS A 608 -7.10 9.40 -24.07
N HIS A 609 -7.61 8.18 -23.99
CA HIS A 609 -7.88 7.50 -22.72
C HIS A 609 -6.62 6.78 -22.23
N LEU A 610 -6.59 6.48 -20.93
CA LEU A 610 -5.57 5.62 -20.34
C LEU A 610 -5.89 4.16 -20.67
N ARG A 611 -4.91 3.43 -21.18
CA ARG A 611 -5.06 2.02 -21.59
C ARG A 611 -3.94 1.16 -21.02
N GLN A 612 -4.21 -0.13 -20.87
CA GLN A 612 -3.25 -1.14 -20.44
C GLN A 612 -3.14 -2.24 -21.50
N ALA A 613 -1.93 -2.41 -22.05
CA ALA A 613 -1.60 -3.54 -22.91
C ALA A 613 -0.84 -4.59 -22.09
N VAL A 614 -1.34 -5.82 -22.07
CA VAL A 614 -0.73 -6.94 -21.33
C VAL A 614 -0.02 -7.85 -22.32
N PHE A 615 1.29 -7.98 -22.15
CA PHE A 615 2.17 -8.79 -22.97
C PHE A 615 2.65 -10.01 -22.21
N LEU A 616 2.70 -11.14 -22.91
CA LEU A 616 3.29 -12.39 -22.44
C LEU A 616 4.62 -12.62 -23.15
N LEU A 617 5.68 -12.77 -22.37
CA LEU A 617 6.99 -13.18 -22.85
C LEU A 617 7.16 -14.66 -22.50
N GLU A 618 7.05 -15.52 -23.50
CA GLU A 618 6.92 -16.98 -23.32
C GLU A 618 8.27 -17.67 -23.05
N ASP A 619 9.38 -17.09 -23.51
CA ASP A 619 10.74 -17.64 -23.36
C ASP A 619 11.79 -16.56 -23.04
N ALA A 620 11.43 -15.59 -22.17
CA ALA A 620 12.29 -14.46 -21.86
C ALA A 620 13.58 -14.84 -21.13
N HIS A 621 14.65 -14.15 -21.49
CA HIS A 621 15.97 -14.29 -20.91
C HIS A 621 16.43 -12.94 -20.34
N LEU A 622 15.84 -12.57 -19.21
CA LEU A 622 16.00 -11.28 -18.54
C LEU A 622 17.27 -11.28 -17.66
N LYS A 623 18.43 -11.33 -18.31
CA LYS A 623 19.74 -11.34 -17.63
C LYS A 623 20.67 -10.22 -18.08
N ASN A 624 20.10 -9.06 -18.38
CA ASN A 624 20.82 -7.97 -19.03
C ASN A 624 21.36 -8.39 -20.41
N GLY A 625 20.53 -9.14 -21.15
CA GLY A 625 20.96 -9.98 -22.27
C GLY A 625 20.90 -9.32 -23.65
N LEU A 626 20.13 -8.24 -23.83
CA LEU A 626 20.04 -7.57 -25.13
C LEU A 626 21.44 -7.13 -25.61
N PRO A 627 21.71 -7.11 -26.94
CA PRO A 627 23.04 -6.76 -27.46
C PRO A 627 23.57 -5.42 -26.89
N GLU A 628 24.88 -5.20 -26.82
CA GLU A 628 25.45 -3.93 -26.34
C GLU A 628 24.90 -2.70 -27.08
N SER A 629 24.52 -2.84 -28.37
CA SER A 629 23.84 -1.78 -29.13
C SER A 629 22.45 -1.41 -28.60
N ARG A 630 21.91 -2.19 -27.66
CA ARG A 630 20.65 -2.04 -26.94
C ARG A 630 20.89 -1.89 -25.42
N GLY A 631 22.12 -1.58 -25.02
CA GLY A 631 22.47 -1.24 -23.65
C GLY A 631 22.55 -2.42 -22.67
N GLY A 632 22.43 -3.68 -23.12
CA GLY A 632 22.37 -4.80 -22.18
C GLY A 632 21.08 -4.83 -21.37
N MET A 633 19.99 -4.23 -21.85
CA MET A 633 18.71 -4.16 -21.15
C MET A 633 17.95 -5.49 -21.26
N ASP A 634 16.83 -5.62 -20.56
CA ASP A 634 16.04 -6.87 -20.55
C ASP A 634 14.96 -6.90 -21.62
N PHE A 635 14.22 -5.81 -21.77
CA PHE A 635 13.17 -5.66 -22.78
C PHE A 635 12.99 -4.18 -23.15
N TYR A 636 12.26 -3.94 -24.23
CA TYR A 636 12.01 -2.58 -24.70
C TYR A 636 10.67 -2.46 -25.43
N ILE A 637 10.11 -1.26 -25.40
CA ILE A 637 8.99 -0.85 -26.26
C ILE A 637 9.57 -0.34 -27.57
N ASP A 638 9.00 -0.79 -28.67
CA ASP A 638 9.29 -0.39 -30.05
C ASP A 638 8.09 0.36 -30.60
N SER A 639 8.25 1.64 -30.94
CA SER A 639 7.19 2.44 -31.57
C SER A 639 6.93 2.08 -33.03
N ASN A 640 7.47 0.94 -33.48
CA ASN A 640 7.38 0.39 -34.83
C ASN A 640 7.75 1.37 -35.95
N SER A 641 8.45 2.45 -35.58
CA SER A 641 8.78 3.58 -36.45
C SER A 641 7.56 4.20 -37.16
N ASP A 642 6.39 4.22 -36.51
CA ASP A 642 5.18 4.85 -37.05
C ASP A 642 4.59 5.98 -36.16
N GLY A 643 5.20 6.23 -35.02
CA GLY A 643 4.95 7.42 -34.20
C GLY A 643 5.64 7.37 -32.84
N ASN A 644 5.15 8.18 -31.89
CA ASN A 644 5.67 8.28 -30.53
C ASN A 644 4.73 7.59 -29.55
N GLU A 645 5.29 7.07 -28.45
CA GLU A 645 4.52 6.34 -27.44
C GLU A 645 4.56 7.03 -26.09
N TRP A 646 3.42 7.53 -25.62
CA TRP A 646 3.27 8.17 -24.31
C TRP A 646 3.00 7.11 -23.24
N ILE A 647 4.06 6.70 -22.56
CA ILE A 647 4.02 5.63 -21.56
C ILE A 647 4.03 6.26 -20.18
N HIS A 648 3.08 5.82 -19.34
CA HIS A 648 2.93 6.32 -17.97
C HIS A 648 3.51 5.36 -16.94
N LEU A 649 3.20 4.06 -17.04
CA LEU A 649 3.68 3.05 -16.10
C LEU A 649 3.91 1.72 -16.82
N VAL A 650 4.99 1.03 -16.48
CA VAL A 650 5.24 -0.35 -16.91
C VAL A 650 5.38 -1.21 -15.66
N SER A 651 4.71 -2.36 -15.61
CA SER A 651 4.87 -3.34 -14.54
C SER A 651 5.17 -4.73 -15.08
N LEU A 652 5.81 -5.56 -14.24
CA LEU A 652 6.28 -6.89 -14.58
C LEU A 652 5.96 -7.88 -13.45
N THR A 653 5.34 -9.00 -13.81
CA THR A 653 5.06 -10.14 -12.94
C THR A 653 5.54 -11.44 -13.57
N TYR A 654 5.77 -12.44 -12.74
CA TYR A 654 6.05 -13.80 -13.18
C TYR A 654 5.49 -14.80 -12.18
N ASP A 655 5.29 -16.05 -12.61
CA ASP A 655 4.94 -17.13 -11.70
C ASP A 655 6.17 -17.53 -10.86
N LYS A 656 6.29 -16.96 -9.66
CA LYS A 656 7.36 -17.25 -8.71
C LYS A 656 7.53 -18.74 -8.41
N ALA A 657 6.43 -19.52 -8.45
CA ALA A 657 6.48 -20.97 -8.18
C ALA A 657 7.18 -21.75 -9.30
N SER A 658 7.16 -21.23 -10.53
CA SER A 658 7.85 -21.82 -11.68
C SER A 658 9.38 -21.58 -11.69
N PHE A 659 9.89 -20.73 -10.79
CA PHE A 659 11.28 -20.27 -10.75
C PHE A 659 12.11 -20.84 -9.59
N ALA A 660 11.59 -21.84 -8.85
CA ALA A 660 12.35 -22.42 -7.74
C ALA A 660 13.75 -22.85 -8.21
N PRO A 661 14.83 -22.35 -7.59
CA PRO A 661 16.18 -22.67 -8.03
C PRO A 661 16.37 -24.19 -7.96
N GLU A 662 16.95 -24.75 -9.02
CA GLU A 662 17.30 -26.17 -9.06
C GLU A 662 18.12 -26.48 -7.79
N PRO A 663 17.66 -27.40 -6.91
CA PRO A 663 18.33 -27.66 -5.66
C PRO A 663 19.78 -28.02 -5.97
N THR A 664 20.72 -27.30 -5.35
CA THR A 664 22.15 -27.57 -5.51
C THR A 664 22.38 -29.06 -5.28
N PRO A 665 22.87 -29.81 -6.28
CA PRO A 665 22.91 -31.26 -6.19
C PRO A 665 23.78 -31.67 -5.00
N THR A 666 23.16 -32.29 -4.01
CA THR A 666 23.88 -32.98 -2.94
C THR A 666 24.66 -34.13 -3.60
N PRO A 667 25.99 -34.24 -3.42
CA PRO A 667 26.77 -35.29 -4.07
C PRO A 667 26.29 -36.67 -3.58
N THR A 668 25.50 -37.34 -4.40
CA THR A 668 25.05 -38.71 -4.17
C THR A 668 25.96 -39.65 -4.98
N PRO A 669 26.51 -40.71 -4.36
CA PRO A 669 27.49 -41.59 -5.02
C PRO A 669 26.91 -42.26 -6.27
N THR A 670 27.74 -42.30 -7.30
CA THR A 670 27.50 -42.86 -8.63
C THR A 670 26.82 -44.24 -8.59
N PRO A 671 25.61 -44.40 -9.16
CA PRO A 671 25.08 -45.70 -9.52
C PRO A 671 25.50 -46.07 -10.95
N THR A 672 25.86 -47.34 -11.10
CA THR A 672 26.28 -48.03 -12.32
C THR A 672 25.28 -47.92 -13.48
N VAL A 673 25.82 -47.66 -14.67
CA VAL A 673 25.12 -47.49 -15.95
C VAL A 673 24.34 -48.76 -16.34
N THR A 674 23.04 -48.61 -16.54
CA THR A 674 22.18 -49.54 -17.32
C THR A 674 21.58 -48.73 -18.48
N PRO A 675 21.54 -49.24 -19.72
CA PRO A 675 21.14 -48.44 -20.88
C PRO A 675 19.64 -48.08 -20.85
N THR A 676 19.34 -46.79 -20.83
CA THR A 676 17.99 -46.23 -20.96
C THR A 676 17.62 -46.05 -22.44
N PRO A 677 16.40 -46.47 -22.86
CA PRO A 677 15.95 -46.39 -24.26
C PRO A 677 15.63 -44.95 -24.70
N THR A 678 15.68 -44.77 -26.02
CA THR A 678 15.36 -43.54 -26.78
C THR A 678 14.02 -42.90 -26.36
N PRO A 679 13.95 -41.58 -26.13
CA PRO A 679 12.70 -40.90 -25.79
C PRO A 679 11.76 -40.90 -27.00
N SER A 680 10.60 -41.54 -26.80
CA SER A 680 9.42 -41.40 -27.64
C SER A 680 8.74 -40.06 -27.34
N PRO A 681 8.13 -39.36 -28.32
CA PRO A 681 7.39 -38.13 -28.06
C PRO A 681 6.33 -38.35 -26.97
N THR A 682 6.35 -37.52 -25.93
CA THR A 682 5.31 -37.51 -24.91
C THR A 682 4.00 -37.07 -25.56
N PRO A 683 2.96 -37.91 -25.59
CA PRO A 683 1.68 -37.54 -26.19
C PRO A 683 1.09 -36.35 -25.43
N THR A 684 0.54 -35.38 -26.17
CA THR A 684 -0.31 -34.32 -25.60
C THR A 684 -1.43 -34.98 -24.81
N PRO A 685 -1.60 -34.65 -23.51
CA PRO A 685 -2.63 -35.29 -22.69
C PRO A 685 -4.01 -34.95 -23.27
N THR A 686 -4.83 -35.98 -23.46
CA THR A 686 -6.22 -35.85 -23.95
C THR A 686 -7.24 -35.80 -22.82
N THR A 687 -6.80 -35.95 -21.57
CA THR A 687 -7.62 -36.10 -20.37
C THR A 687 -7.09 -35.23 -19.23
N ALA A 688 -7.98 -34.84 -18.32
CA ALA A 688 -7.67 -34.22 -17.04
C ALA A 688 -7.37 -35.28 -15.95
N ARG A 689 -6.94 -34.82 -14.79
CA ARG A 689 -6.79 -35.60 -13.56
C ARG A 689 -7.51 -34.89 -12.42
N VAL A 690 -8.24 -35.63 -11.60
CA VAL A 690 -8.85 -35.10 -10.37
C VAL A 690 -8.33 -35.93 -9.20
N GLU A 691 -7.90 -35.32 -8.12
CA GLU A 691 -7.42 -36.01 -6.92
C GLU A 691 -7.77 -35.24 -5.65
N GLY A 692 -7.58 -35.85 -4.48
CA GLY A 692 -7.73 -35.15 -3.21
C GLY A 692 -7.60 -36.06 -2.01
N VAL A 693 -7.81 -35.50 -0.82
CA VAL A 693 -7.79 -36.20 0.47
C VAL A 693 -9.13 -36.05 1.17
N VAL A 694 -9.64 -37.13 1.75
CA VAL A 694 -10.70 -37.11 2.76
C VAL A 694 -10.10 -37.32 4.13
N TRP A 695 -10.36 -36.42 5.09
CA TRP A 695 -9.79 -36.49 6.44
C TRP A 695 -10.84 -36.21 7.52
N ASN A 696 -10.52 -36.58 8.76
CA ASN A 696 -11.31 -36.28 9.93
C ASN A 696 -10.90 -34.91 10.47
N ASP A 697 -11.67 -33.91 10.10
CA ASP A 697 -11.52 -32.52 10.51
C ASP A 697 -12.05 -32.39 11.94
N LEU A 698 -11.11 -32.26 12.88
CA LEU A 698 -11.37 -32.35 14.32
C LEU A 698 -11.86 -31.03 14.90
N ASN A 699 -11.47 -29.92 14.30
CA ASN A 699 -11.81 -28.56 14.73
C ASN A 699 -12.89 -27.91 13.84
N GLN A 700 -13.30 -28.59 12.75
CA GLN A 700 -14.33 -28.23 11.78
C GLN A 700 -14.01 -26.94 11.00
N ASP A 701 -12.74 -26.68 10.74
CA ASP A 701 -12.27 -25.44 10.10
C ASP A 701 -11.97 -25.57 8.59
N ILE A 702 -12.23 -26.74 7.99
CA ILE A 702 -12.03 -27.12 6.59
C ILE A 702 -10.58 -27.05 6.07
N LEU A 703 -9.60 -26.82 6.95
CA LEU A 703 -8.18 -26.87 6.63
C LEU A 703 -7.60 -28.18 7.12
N MET A 704 -6.78 -28.84 6.30
CA MET A 704 -6.11 -30.07 6.73
C MET A 704 -4.85 -29.70 7.51
N GLU A 705 -4.88 -29.85 8.84
CA GLU A 705 -3.81 -29.45 9.75
C GLU A 705 -3.01 -30.63 10.35
N GLU A 706 -1.87 -30.32 10.97
CA GLU A 706 -1.06 -31.32 11.68
C GLU A 706 -1.80 -31.82 12.93
N GLY A 707 -2.16 -33.11 12.93
CA GLY A 707 -2.90 -33.75 14.03
C GLY A 707 -4.27 -34.29 13.61
N GLU A 708 -4.74 -33.94 12.41
CA GLU A 708 -6.00 -34.43 11.88
C GLU A 708 -5.81 -35.73 11.08
N PRO A 709 -6.49 -36.83 11.47
CA PRO A 709 -6.21 -38.12 10.86
C PRO A 709 -6.92 -38.26 9.49
N PRO A 710 -6.26 -38.84 8.47
CA PRO A 710 -6.90 -39.14 7.20
C PRO A 710 -7.98 -40.23 7.33
N LEU A 711 -8.98 -40.22 6.45
CA LEU A 711 -10.08 -41.18 6.44
C LEU A 711 -9.95 -42.19 5.29
N PRO A 712 -9.48 -43.42 5.56
CA PRO A 712 -9.42 -44.48 4.56
C PRO A 712 -10.77 -45.14 4.30
N GLY A 713 -10.98 -45.65 3.08
CA GLY A 713 -12.17 -46.42 2.72
C GLY A 713 -13.43 -45.61 2.41
N VAL A 714 -13.31 -44.29 2.20
CA VAL A 714 -14.41 -43.40 1.83
C VAL A 714 -14.65 -43.51 0.32
N GLU A 715 -15.89 -43.76 -0.09
CA GLU A 715 -16.26 -43.82 -1.51
C GLU A 715 -16.39 -42.41 -2.10
N VAL A 716 -15.71 -42.15 -3.22
CA VAL A 716 -15.72 -40.88 -3.94
C VAL A 716 -16.13 -41.12 -5.39
N LYS A 717 -17.03 -40.31 -5.93
CA LYS A 717 -17.58 -40.44 -7.28
C LYS A 717 -17.43 -39.12 -8.03
N LEU A 718 -17.18 -39.22 -9.32
CA LEU A 718 -17.23 -38.09 -10.24
C LEU A 718 -18.40 -38.29 -11.20
N LEU A 719 -19.38 -37.39 -11.14
CA LEU A 719 -20.64 -37.43 -11.86
C LEU A 719 -20.63 -36.40 -12.98
N ASP A 720 -21.30 -36.69 -14.07
CA ASP A 720 -21.60 -35.75 -15.15
C ASP A 720 -22.48 -34.61 -14.63
N MET A 721 -22.10 -33.35 -14.86
CA MET A 721 -22.79 -32.19 -14.28
C MET A 721 -24.27 -32.09 -14.68
N ASP A 722 -24.60 -32.38 -15.94
CA ASP A 722 -25.95 -32.19 -16.46
C ASP A 722 -26.88 -33.36 -16.12
N SER A 723 -26.36 -34.58 -16.25
CA SER A 723 -27.17 -35.80 -16.07
C SER A 723 -27.08 -36.40 -14.67
N LEU A 724 -26.11 -35.96 -13.84
CA LEU A 724 -25.74 -36.57 -12.57
C LEU A 724 -25.44 -38.08 -12.69
N ALA A 725 -25.09 -38.56 -13.88
CA ALA A 725 -24.68 -39.94 -14.07
C ALA A 725 -23.25 -40.14 -13.55
N VAL A 726 -23.02 -41.17 -12.73
CA VAL A 726 -21.67 -41.53 -12.26
C VAL A 726 -20.80 -41.91 -13.46
N ARG A 727 -19.68 -41.20 -13.65
CA ARG A 727 -18.70 -41.44 -14.71
C ARG A 727 -17.47 -42.17 -14.18
N TYR A 728 -17.02 -41.80 -12.99
CA TYR A 728 -15.86 -42.38 -12.34
C TYR A 728 -16.13 -42.62 -10.85
N THR A 729 -15.47 -43.61 -10.27
CA THR A 729 -15.54 -43.95 -8.84
C THR A 729 -14.15 -44.33 -8.32
N ASP A 730 -13.84 -43.91 -7.11
CA ASP A 730 -12.63 -44.30 -6.39
C ASP A 730 -12.91 -44.45 -4.88
N VAL A 731 -11.99 -45.04 -4.14
CA VAL A 731 -12.09 -45.22 -2.69
C VAL A 731 -10.79 -44.75 -2.05
N THR A 732 -10.89 -43.96 -0.97
CA THR A 732 -9.71 -43.38 -0.34
C THR A 732 -8.75 -44.44 0.23
N ASP A 733 -7.45 -44.23 0.02
CA ASP A 733 -6.40 -45.13 0.51
C ASP A 733 -6.11 -44.95 2.01
N THR A 734 -5.07 -45.63 2.53
CA THR A 734 -4.65 -45.54 3.95
C THR A 734 -4.23 -44.14 4.40
N GLN A 735 -3.97 -43.22 3.46
CA GLN A 735 -3.67 -41.81 3.72
C GLN A 735 -4.87 -40.90 3.37
N GLY A 736 -6.05 -41.46 3.15
CA GLY A 736 -7.26 -40.70 2.82
C GLY A 736 -7.29 -40.20 1.37
N LYS A 737 -6.36 -40.61 0.50
CA LYS A 737 -6.23 -40.07 -0.85
C LYS A 737 -7.13 -40.80 -1.85
N TYR A 738 -7.74 -40.07 -2.76
CA TYR A 738 -8.43 -40.59 -3.94
C TYR A 738 -7.89 -39.92 -5.22
N ALA A 739 -7.96 -40.60 -6.36
CA ALA A 739 -7.57 -40.05 -7.65
C ALA A 739 -8.32 -40.67 -8.85
N PHE A 740 -8.75 -39.80 -9.75
CA PHE A 740 -9.23 -40.08 -11.10
C PHE A 740 -8.13 -39.67 -12.10
N PRO A 741 -7.22 -40.59 -12.49
CA PRO A 741 -6.01 -40.24 -13.24
C PRO A 741 -6.24 -39.84 -14.71
N SER A 742 -7.44 -40.10 -15.24
CA SER A 742 -7.77 -39.87 -16.64
C SER A 742 -9.27 -39.58 -16.77
N VAL A 743 -9.63 -38.30 -16.72
CA VAL A 743 -11.00 -37.78 -16.81
C VAL A 743 -11.16 -37.05 -18.15
N ASP A 744 -12.13 -37.44 -18.96
CA ASP A 744 -12.43 -36.72 -20.21
C ASP A 744 -12.79 -35.25 -19.91
N PRO A 745 -12.37 -34.27 -20.74
CA PRO A 745 -12.74 -32.86 -20.55
C PRO A 745 -14.26 -32.66 -20.48
N GLY A 746 -14.72 -31.80 -19.57
CA GLY A 746 -16.14 -31.57 -19.35
C GLY A 746 -16.46 -31.10 -17.93
N SER A 747 -17.74 -30.82 -17.68
CA SER A 747 -18.23 -30.38 -16.37
C SER A 747 -18.62 -31.57 -15.49
N TYR A 748 -18.14 -31.58 -14.25
CA TYR A 748 -18.38 -32.68 -13.32
C TYR A 748 -18.77 -32.23 -11.92
N VAL A 749 -19.38 -33.15 -11.17
CA VAL A 749 -19.69 -33.04 -9.74
C VAL A 749 -18.93 -34.12 -8.97
N LEU A 750 -18.23 -33.76 -7.91
CA LEU A 750 -17.60 -34.69 -6.98
C LEU A 750 -18.56 -35.05 -5.85
N GLN A 751 -18.98 -36.32 -5.75
CA GLN A 751 -19.77 -36.82 -4.64
C GLN A 751 -18.91 -37.68 -3.72
N VAL A 752 -18.86 -37.32 -2.44
CA VAL A 752 -18.25 -38.17 -1.40
C VAL A 752 -19.37 -38.86 -0.63
N ILE A 753 -19.17 -40.11 -0.22
CA ILE A 753 -20.13 -40.85 0.61
C ILE A 753 -19.53 -40.98 2.03
N PRO A 754 -20.04 -40.23 3.03
CA PRO A 754 -19.44 -40.21 4.36
C PRO A 754 -19.61 -41.59 5.04
N PRO A 755 -18.58 -42.11 5.74
CA PRO A 755 -18.70 -43.32 6.53
C PRO A 755 -19.75 -43.20 7.63
N ALA A 756 -20.26 -44.33 8.12
CA ALA A 756 -21.20 -44.33 9.24
C ALA A 756 -20.60 -43.66 10.48
N GLY A 757 -21.31 -42.67 11.04
CA GLY A 757 -20.84 -41.91 12.19
C GLY A 757 -19.96 -40.71 11.84
N TYR A 758 -19.86 -40.34 10.56
CA TYR A 758 -19.24 -39.10 10.09
C TYR A 758 -20.26 -38.25 9.35
N ASP A 759 -20.06 -36.94 9.36
CA ASP A 759 -20.82 -35.98 8.58
C ASP A 759 -19.89 -34.94 7.95
N PHE A 760 -20.39 -34.19 6.97
CA PHE A 760 -19.61 -33.21 6.24
C PHE A 760 -19.40 -31.93 7.03
N VAL A 761 -18.16 -31.42 7.07
CA VAL A 761 -17.91 -30.06 7.56
C VAL A 761 -18.46 -29.03 6.58
N LEU A 762 -18.17 -29.19 5.28
CA LEU A 762 -18.78 -28.44 4.19
C LEU A 762 -19.87 -29.29 3.52
N PRO A 763 -21.17 -29.01 3.71
CA PRO A 763 -22.23 -29.85 3.13
C PRO A 763 -22.21 -29.81 1.59
N PRO A 764 -22.35 -30.96 0.91
CA PRO A 764 -22.39 -30.99 -0.53
C PRO A 764 -23.74 -30.48 -1.07
N SER A 765 -23.78 -30.07 -2.34
CA SER A 765 -24.97 -29.42 -2.92
C SER A 765 -26.11 -30.42 -3.17
N PRO A 766 -27.31 -30.22 -2.59
CA PRO A 766 -28.47 -31.09 -2.80
C PRO A 766 -28.94 -31.13 -4.26
N ASP A 767 -28.87 -29.98 -4.94
CA ASP A 767 -29.31 -29.80 -6.33
C ASP A 767 -28.38 -30.47 -7.35
N HIS A 768 -27.16 -30.84 -6.92
CA HIS A 768 -26.15 -31.53 -7.73
C HIS A 768 -25.93 -32.97 -7.27
N GLY A 769 -26.99 -33.63 -6.80
CA GLY A 769 -26.93 -35.02 -6.38
C GLY A 769 -26.10 -35.23 -5.10
N ASN A 770 -26.13 -34.28 -4.16
CA ASN A 770 -25.31 -34.29 -2.95
C ASN A 770 -23.80 -34.35 -3.25
N GLY A 771 -23.32 -33.55 -4.21
CA GLY A 771 -21.89 -33.41 -4.51
C GLY A 771 -21.43 -31.96 -4.75
N TYR A 772 -20.13 -31.77 -4.99
CA TYR A 772 -19.49 -30.48 -5.23
C TYR A 772 -19.23 -30.26 -6.72
N PRO A 773 -19.81 -29.23 -7.37
CA PRO A 773 -19.54 -28.94 -8.78
C PRO A 773 -18.09 -28.46 -8.97
N LEU A 774 -17.36 -29.08 -9.88
CA LEU A 774 -15.92 -28.83 -10.10
C LEU A 774 -15.63 -27.86 -11.27
N GLY A 775 -16.67 -27.31 -11.91
CA GLY A 775 -16.52 -26.53 -13.14
C GLY A 775 -16.13 -27.39 -14.35
N ASN A 776 -15.73 -26.76 -15.46
CA ASN A 776 -15.41 -27.43 -16.72
C ASN A 776 -13.92 -27.81 -16.81
N LEU A 777 -13.61 -29.09 -16.62
CA LEU A 777 -12.24 -29.63 -16.66
C LEU A 777 -11.68 -29.67 -18.09
N GLN A 778 -10.44 -29.23 -18.26
CA GLN A 778 -9.73 -29.23 -19.54
C GLN A 778 -8.66 -30.33 -19.63
N ALA A 779 -8.32 -30.77 -20.84
CA ALA A 779 -7.28 -31.78 -21.05
C ALA A 779 -5.92 -31.31 -20.50
N GLY A 780 -5.22 -32.17 -19.76
CA GLY A 780 -3.95 -31.86 -19.10
C GLY A 780 -4.08 -31.14 -17.74
N GLN A 781 -5.28 -30.73 -17.33
CA GLN A 781 -5.51 -30.13 -16.01
C GLN A 781 -5.40 -31.18 -14.90
N THR A 782 -4.78 -30.82 -13.77
CA THR A 782 -4.92 -31.56 -12.50
C THR A 782 -5.70 -30.71 -11.52
N LEU A 783 -6.82 -31.21 -11.03
CA LEU A 783 -7.64 -30.57 -10.01
C LEU A 783 -7.48 -31.32 -8.68
N VAL A 784 -7.14 -30.59 -7.62
CA VAL A 784 -7.07 -31.12 -6.26
C VAL A 784 -8.29 -30.65 -5.48
N TRP A 785 -9.06 -31.58 -4.89
CA TRP A 785 -10.26 -31.27 -4.12
C TRP A 785 -10.31 -32.09 -2.82
N ASN A 786 -9.97 -31.46 -1.70
CA ASN A 786 -9.96 -32.13 -0.40
C ASN A 786 -11.33 -31.99 0.29
N VAL A 787 -11.75 -33.00 1.05
CA VAL A 787 -13.03 -33.01 1.78
C VAL A 787 -12.83 -33.34 3.26
N GLY A 788 -13.11 -32.39 4.14
CA GLY A 788 -13.14 -32.60 5.60
C GLY A 788 -14.47 -33.17 6.07
N LEU A 789 -14.42 -34.27 6.81
CA LEU A 789 -15.56 -34.85 7.53
C LEU A 789 -15.31 -34.77 9.04
N TYR A 790 -16.33 -34.66 9.85
CA TYR A 790 -16.18 -34.72 11.31
C TYR A 790 -16.95 -35.92 11.89
N GLN A 791 -16.45 -36.46 13.00
CA GLN A 791 -17.08 -37.61 13.65
C GLN A 791 -18.28 -37.19 14.50
N LEU A 792 -19.44 -37.81 14.27
CA LEU A 792 -20.64 -37.62 15.08
C LEU A 792 -20.43 -38.20 16.50
N PRO A 793 -20.87 -37.51 17.57
CA PRO A 793 -20.73 -37.98 18.93
C PRO A 793 -21.46 -39.32 19.13
N THR A 794 -20.74 -40.33 19.63
CA THR A 794 -21.34 -41.66 19.90
C THR A 794 -22.33 -41.55 21.07
N PRO A 795 -23.63 -41.88 20.89
CA PRO A 795 -24.60 -41.75 21.97
C PRO A 795 -24.27 -42.75 23.11
N THR A 796 -23.94 -42.22 24.28
CA THR A 796 -23.75 -43.03 25.50
C THR A 796 -25.14 -43.42 26.04
N PRO A 797 -25.47 -44.72 26.25
CA PRO A 797 -26.80 -45.11 26.71
C PRO A 797 -26.96 -44.75 28.19
N THR A 798 -27.76 -43.72 28.48
CA THR A 798 -28.19 -43.39 29.85
C THR A 798 -29.71 -43.13 29.88
N VAL A 799 -30.35 -43.66 30.91
CA VAL A 799 -31.80 -43.80 31.09
C VAL A 799 -32.50 -42.44 31.15
N THR A 800 -33.60 -42.33 30.41
CA THR A 800 -34.45 -41.14 30.18
C THR A 800 -35.05 -40.52 31.45
N PRO A 801 -34.96 -39.18 31.59
CA PRO A 801 -36.15 -38.37 31.81
C PRO A 801 -36.43 -37.50 30.58
N THR A 802 -37.70 -37.48 30.15
CA THR A 802 -38.20 -36.86 28.92
C THR A 802 -37.76 -35.40 28.77
N PRO A 803 -36.87 -35.07 27.80
CA PRO A 803 -36.64 -33.69 27.41
C PRO A 803 -37.73 -33.21 26.45
N THR A 804 -38.23 -32.01 26.70
CA THR A 804 -38.93 -31.18 25.73
C THR A 804 -38.09 -31.08 24.45
N PRO A 805 -38.66 -31.19 23.23
CA PRO A 805 -37.89 -31.07 22.01
C PRO A 805 -37.26 -29.68 21.94
N THR A 806 -35.93 -29.61 22.07
CA THR A 806 -35.16 -28.44 21.65
C THR A 806 -35.17 -28.47 20.11
N PRO A 807 -35.64 -27.40 19.44
CA PRO A 807 -35.65 -27.36 17.98
C PRO A 807 -34.21 -27.48 17.47
N THR A 808 -34.02 -28.35 16.48
CA THR A 808 -32.78 -28.41 15.70
C THR A 808 -32.63 -27.07 14.96
N PRO A 809 -31.49 -26.35 15.09
CA PRO A 809 -31.28 -25.10 14.37
C PRO A 809 -31.33 -25.36 12.86
N GLN A 810 -32.09 -24.53 12.14
CA GLN A 810 -32.25 -24.61 10.69
C GLN A 810 -31.27 -23.66 9.99
N PRO A 811 -30.67 -24.06 8.86
CA PRO A 811 -29.89 -23.15 8.01
C PRO A 811 -30.64 -21.86 7.64
N ALA A 812 -29.91 -20.77 7.47
CA ALA A 812 -30.48 -19.49 7.05
C ALA A 812 -30.99 -19.54 5.60
N THR A 813 -31.83 -18.56 5.26
CA THR A 813 -32.24 -18.27 3.88
C THR A 813 -31.85 -16.84 3.55
N VAL A 814 -31.31 -16.60 2.36
CA VAL A 814 -31.07 -15.26 1.84
C VAL A 814 -31.98 -15.07 0.63
N GLU A 815 -32.86 -14.09 0.66
CA GLU A 815 -33.80 -13.80 -0.41
C GLU A 815 -33.88 -12.29 -0.66
N GLY A 816 -34.45 -11.87 -1.78
CA GLY A 816 -34.63 -10.45 -2.04
C GLY A 816 -35.16 -10.16 -3.44
N ARG A 817 -35.19 -8.88 -3.78
CA ARG A 817 -35.75 -8.39 -5.04
C ARG A 817 -34.84 -7.35 -5.69
N VAL A 818 -34.61 -7.50 -6.99
CA VAL A 818 -34.00 -6.47 -7.85
C VAL A 818 -35.12 -5.71 -8.54
N PHE A 819 -35.17 -4.39 -8.37
CA PHE A 819 -36.29 -3.57 -8.85
C PHE A 819 -35.84 -2.16 -9.27
N GLU A 820 -36.61 -1.53 -10.15
CA GLU A 820 -36.43 -0.13 -10.51
C GLU A 820 -36.97 0.78 -9.39
N ASP A 821 -36.08 1.49 -8.71
CA ASP A 821 -36.35 2.46 -7.66
C ASP A 821 -36.74 3.81 -8.30
N THR A 822 -38.02 3.92 -8.64
CA THR A 822 -38.58 5.05 -9.38
C THR A 822 -38.71 6.30 -8.52
N ASN A 823 -38.95 6.11 -7.22
CA ASN A 823 -39.19 7.21 -6.28
C ASN A 823 -37.93 7.60 -5.48
N LYS A 824 -36.85 6.84 -5.62
CA LYS A 824 -35.52 7.08 -5.05
C LYS A 824 -35.46 6.98 -3.53
N ASN A 825 -36.24 6.08 -2.95
CA ASN A 825 -36.30 5.89 -1.50
C ASN A 825 -35.60 4.61 -1.00
N ASP A 826 -35.00 3.83 -1.90
CA ASP A 826 -34.26 2.60 -1.61
C ASP A 826 -35.10 1.49 -0.95
N GLN A 827 -36.43 1.54 -1.09
CA GLN A 827 -37.36 0.53 -0.57
C GLN A 827 -38.17 -0.08 -1.72
N SER A 828 -38.40 -1.39 -1.71
CA SER A 828 -39.24 -2.04 -2.72
C SER A 828 -40.71 -1.68 -2.51
N ASP A 829 -41.17 -0.61 -3.15
CA ASP A 829 -42.54 -0.13 -3.02
C ASP A 829 -43.54 -0.80 -3.98
N ALA A 830 -44.82 -0.74 -3.60
CA ALA A 830 -45.91 -1.19 -4.45
C ALA A 830 -46.00 -0.30 -5.71
N GLY A 831 -45.78 -0.90 -6.88
CA GLY A 831 -45.81 -0.23 -8.19
C GLY A 831 -44.45 -0.11 -8.86
N GLU A 832 -43.36 -0.45 -8.15
CA GLU A 832 -42.01 -0.44 -8.70
C GLU A 832 -41.71 -1.75 -9.45
N PRO A 833 -41.33 -1.69 -10.74
CA PRO A 833 -41.18 -2.89 -11.55
C PRO A 833 -39.94 -3.69 -11.16
N GLY A 834 -40.08 -5.01 -11.15
CA GLY A 834 -38.95 -5.92 -10.88
C GLY A 834 -38.09 -6.09 -12.12
N LEU A 835 -36.78 -6.22 -11.93
CA LEU A 835 -35.83 -6.44 -13.01
C LEU A 835 -35.53 -7.95 -13.09
N SER A 836 -36.11 -8.59 -14.10
CA SER A 836 -35.99 -10.03 -14.38
C SER A 836 -34.72 -10.36 -15.14
N GLY A 837 -34.18 -11.58 -14.95
CA GLY A 837 -33.03 -12.05 -15.71
C GLY A 837 -31.68 -11.56 -15.19
N VAL A 838 -31.64 -10.91 -14.02
CA VAL A 838 -30.42 -10.39 -13.39
C VAL A 838 -29.77 -11.51 -12.60
N VAL A 839 -28.49 -11.79 -12.84
CA VAL A 839 -27.74 -12.79 -12.09
C VAL A 839 -27.33 -12.20 -10.75
N ILE A 840 -27.61 -12.92 -9.67
CA ILE A 840 -27.10 -12.67 -8.33
C ILE A 840 -26.15 -13.79 -7.97
N THR A 841 -24.93 -13.43 -7.57
CA THR A 841 -23.89 -14.37 -7.16
C THR A 841 -23.64 -14.24 -5.65
N LEU A 842 -23.68 -15.34 -4.92
CA LEU A 842 -23.37 -15.41 -3.49
C LEU A 842 -21.95 -15.98 -3.30
N TYR A 843 -21.10 -15.28 -2.59
CA TYR A 843 -19.77 -15.72 -2.17
C TYR A 843 -19.71 -15.84 -0.65
N SER A 844 -19.02 -16.82 -0.11
CA SER A 844 -18.58 -16.83 1.29
C SER A 844 -17.28 -16.05 1.41
N LEU A 845 -17.12 -15.31 2.50
CA LEU A 845 -15.95 -14.49 2.79
C LEU A 845 -15.17 -15.09 3.96
N SER A 846 -13.89 -15.39 3.74
CA SER A 846 -12.96 -15.85 4.77
C SER A 846 -11.66 -15.02 4.76
N GLU A 847 -10.73 -15.31 5.67
CA GLU A 847 -9.43 -14.60 5.76
C GLU A 847 -8.54 -14.80 4.53
N THR A 848 -8.76 -15.85 3.74
CA THR A 848 -7.98 -16.19 2.53
C THR A 848 -8.59 -15.69 1.23
N GLY A 849 -9.80 -15.11 1.27
CA GLY A 849 -10.47 -14.53 0.11
C GLY A 849 -11.96 -14.88 -0.01
N ARG A 850 -12.52 -14.70 -1.22
CA ARG A 850 -13.92 -15.04 -1.55
C ARG A 850 -14.00 -16.41 -2.20
N SER A 851 -14.97 -17.21 -1.79
CA SER A 851 -15.29 -18.50 -2.42
C SER A 851 -16.73 -18.48 -2.91
N LEU A 852 -16.98 -18.96 -4.13
CA LEU A 852 -18.32 -18.98 -4.71
C LEU A 852 -19.21 -19.99 -3.96
N VAL A 853 -20.37 -19.53 -3.47
CA VAL A 853 -21.39 -20.35 -2.79
C VAL A 853 -22.51 -20.74 -3.76
N GLY A 854 -22.91 -19.82 -4.64
CA GLY A 854 -23.91 -20.13 -5.67
C GLY A 854 -24.28 -18.92 -6.52
N MET A 855 -25.03 -19.17 -7.59
CA MET A 855 -25.63 -18.13 -8.43
C MET A 855 -27.11 -18.43 -8.62
N THR A 856 -27.93 -17.38 -8.71
CA THR A 856 -29.34 -17.48 -9.10
C THR A 856 -29.67 -16.34 -10.05
N THR A 857 -30.76 -16.46 -10.80
CA THR A 857 -31.26 -15.39 -11.67
C THR A 857 -32.59 -14.90 -11.14
N THR A 858 -32.82 -13.58 -11.18
CA THR A 858 -34.09 -12.99 -10.74
C THR A 858 -35.24 -13.41 -11.64
N ASP A 859 -36.40 -13.65 -11.03
CA ASP A 859 -37.63 -14.00 -11.75
C ASP A 859 -38.34 -12.80 -12.39
N ALA A 860 -39.50 -13.03 -13.01
CA ALA A 860 -40.30 -11.98 -13.65
C ALA A 860 -40.73 -10.83 -12.73
N THR A 861 -40.68 -11.04 -11.40
CA THR A 861 -40.99 -10.03 -10.38
C THR A 861 -39.74 -9.38 -9.81
N GLY A 862 -38.55 -9.80 -10.25
CA GLY A 862 -37.25 -9.37 -9.75
C GLY A 862 -36.77 -10.18 -8.55
N ALA A 863 -37.50 -11.22 -8.12
CA ALA A 863 -37.19 -11.95 -6.89
C ALA A 863 -36.09 -12.99 -7.09
N TYR A 864 -35.26 -13.20 -6.06
CA TYR A 864 -34.22 -14.23 -6.02
C TYR A 864 -34.11 -14.83 -4.62
N ARG A 865 -33.53 -16.04 -4.51
CA ARG A 865 -33.37 -16.75 -3.24
C ARG A 865 -32.21 -17.74 -3.25
N PHE A 866 -31.53 -17.84 -2.11
CA PHE A 866 -30.56 -18.85 -1.74
C PHE A 866 -31.02 -19.53 -0.45
N ASP A 867 -31.16 -20.84 -0.49
CA ASP A 867 -31.53 -21.66 0.65
C ASP A 867 -30.31 -22.33 1.28
N HIS A 868 -30.48 -22.77 2.53
CA HIS A 868 -29.49 -23.55 3.26
C HIS A 868 -28.15 -22.84 3.53
N ILE A 869 -28.22 -21.55 3.83
CA ILE A 869 -27.04 -20.73 4.12
C ILE A 869 -26.58 -20.98 5.56
N LEU A 870 -25.39 -21.55 5.71
CA LEU A 870 -24.78 -21.76 7.02
C LEU A 870 -24.36 -20.43 7.65
N PRO A 871 -24.24 -20.36 8.98
CA PRO A 871 -23.72 -19.16 9.61
C PRO A 871 -22.33 -18.80 9.08
N GLY A 872 -22.12 -17.52 8.80
CA GLY A 872 -20.88 -17.05 8.18
C GLY A 872 -21.09 -15.73 7.45
N THR A 873 -20.00 -15.11 7.01
CA THR A 873 -20.06 -13.86 6.25
C THR A 873 -20.11 -14.16 4.76
N TYR A 874 -21.04 -13.52 4.06
CA TYR A 874 -21.28 -13.68 2.65
C TYR A 874 -21.31 -12.34 1.92
N VAL A 875 -20.94 -12.35 0.65
CA VAL A 875 -21.06 -11.21 -0.27
C VAL A 875 -21.99 -11.63 -1.41
N LEU A 876 -23.07 -10.89 -1.62
CA LEU A 876 -23.91 -10.99 -2.80
C LEU A 876 -23.43 -9.97 -3.83
N VAL A 877 -23.39 -10.37 -5.09
CA VAL A 877 -23.00 -9.54 -6.22
C VAL A 877 -24.14 -9.54 -7.23
N GLN A 878 -24.64 -8.36 -7.60
CA GLN A 878 -25.59 -8.18 -8.68
C GLN A 878 -24.83 -7.93 -9.99
N ASP A 879 -25.24 -8.60 -11.07
CA ASP A 879 -24.74 -8.28 -12.41
C ASP A 879 -25.12 -6.87 -12.87
N HIS A 880 -24.34 -6.35 -13.82
CA HIS A 880 -24.64 -5.07 -14.46
C HIS A 880 -25.92 -5.15 -15.29
N ILE A 881 -26.83 -4.20 -15.06
CA ILE A 881 -28.06 -4.04 -15.82
C ILE A 881 -27.92 -2.79 -16.69
N PRO A 882 -27.95 -2.92 -18.04
CA PRO A 882 -27.86 -1.77 -18.93
C PRO A 882 -28.90 -0.70 -18.59
N ASP A 883 -28.49 0.57 -18.62
CA ASP A 883 -29.31 1.75 -18.29
C ASP A 883 -29.70 1.92 -16.82
N TYR A 884 -29.28 1.02 -15.92
CA TYR A 884 -29.54 1.12 -14.47
C TYR A 884 -28.25 1.19 -13.64
N ILE A 885 -28.32 1.89 -12.51
CA ILE A 885 -27.28 1.89 -11.48
C ILE A 885 -27.93 1.45 -10.16
N PRO A 886 -27.43 0.39 -9.49
CA PRO A 886 -27.92 0.00 -8.18
C PRO A 886 -27.52 1.03 -7.12
N ALA A 887 -28.48 1.53 -6.34
CA ALA A 887 -28.24 2.53 -5.31
C ALA A 887 -27.42 1.98 -4.13
N ALA A 888 -27.48 0.66 -3.90
CA ALA A 888 -26.67 -0.06 -2.91
C ALA A 888 -25.26 -0.45 -3.42
N GLY A 889 -24.87 -0.05 -4.63
CA GLY A 889 -23.69 -0.59 -5.33
C GLY A 889 -23.94 -1.98 -5.89
N TYR A 890 -22.92 -2.61 -6.50
CA TYR A 890 -23.04 -3.94 -7.10
C TYR A 890 -22.82 -5.10 -6.12
N GLU A 891 -22.45 -4.80 -4.87
CA GLU A 891 -22.18 -5.81 -3.85
C GLU A 891 -22.85 -5.48 -2.52
N GLN A 892 -23.37 -6.48 -1.83
CA GLN A 892 -23.94 -6.37 -0.48
C GLN A 892 -23.39 -7.50 0.40
N THR A 893 -22.93 -7.18 1.62
CA THR A 893 -22.38 -8.16 2.57
C THR A 893 -23.37 -8.44 3.69
N LEU A 894 -23.54 -9.71 4.05
CA LEU A 894 -24.35 -10.14 5.20
C LEU A 894 -23.61 -11.19 6.03
N THR A 895 -23.88 -11.22 7.34
CA THR A 895 -23.49 -12.33 8.21
C THR A 895 -24.73 -13.15 8.51
N ALA A 896 -24.76 -14.38 8.00
CA ALA A 896 -25.85 -15.32 8.24
C ALA A 896 -25.70 -15.97 9.63
N GLU A 897 -26.81 -16.23 10.28
CA GLU A 897 -26.93 -16.97 11.54
C GLU A 897 -28.01 -18.05 11.39
N TRP A 898 -27.94 -19.09 12.22
CA TRP A 898 -28.96 -20.14 12.24
C TRP A 898 -30.36 -19.54 12.47
N ASP A 899 -31.38 -20.17 11.88
CA ASP A 899 -32.80 -19.85 12.02
C ASP A 899 -33.21 -18.44 11.52
N HIS A 900 -32.37 -17.78 10.73
CA HIS A 900 -32.66 -16.44 10.18
C HIS A 900 -33.02 -16.46 8.70
N ARG A 901 -33.87 -15.50 8.31
CA ARG A 901 -34.11 -15.15 6.91
C ARG A 901 -33.64 -13.73 6.67
N TYR A 902 -32.76 -13.57 5.70
CA TYR A 902 -32.18 -12.29 5.32
C TYR A 902 -32.86 -11.82 4.04
N GLN A 903 -33.43 -10.61 4.08
CA GLN A 903 -33.98 -9.95 2.91
C GLN A 903 -32.98 -8.92 2.39
N VAL A 904 -32.50 -9.09 1.16
CA VAL A 904 -31.46 -8.26 0.54
C VAL A 904 -31.97 -7.74 -0.80
N ASP A 905 -32.52 -6.54 -0.78
CA ASP A 905 -33.12 -5.92 -1.96
C ASP A 905 -32.11 -5.03 -2.71
N TRP A 906 -32.30 -4.90 -4.02
CA TRP A 906 -31.45 -4.13 -4.92
C TRP A 906 -32.24 -3.03 -5.63
N PRO A 907 -32.31 -1.81 -5.06
CA PRO A 907 -32.90 -0.66 -5.72
C PRO A 907 -32.03 -0.19 -6.88
N ASN A 908 -32.57 -0.14 -8.10
CA ASN A 908 -31.87 0.25 -9.32
C ASN A 908 -32.48 1.50 -9.94
N ARG A 909 -31.67 2.52 -10.26
CA ARG A 909 -32.16 3.80 -10.79
C ARG A 909 -31.76 3.97 -12.24
N VAL A 910 -32.69 4.43 -13.07
CA VAL A 910 -32.41 4.72 -14.48
C VAL A 910 -31.36 5.82 -14.61
N VAL A 911 -30.34 5.56 -15.42
CA VAL A 911 -29.35 6.55 -15.82
C VAL A 911 -30.05 7.54 -16.74
N ALA A 912 -30.39 8.73 -16.22
CA ALA A 912 -30.90 9.79 -17.06
C ALA A 912 -29.83 10.13 -18.10
N ALA A 913 -30.11 9.81 -19.37
CA ALA A 913 -29.30 10.28 -20.49
C ALA A 913 -29.12 11.80 -20.33
N ARG A 914 -27.90 12.24 -20.04
CA ARG A 914 -27.55 13.66 -20.17
C ARG A 914 -27.67 13.98 -21.65
N VAL A 915 -28.85 14.46 -22.06
CA VAL A 915 -29.02 15.16 -23.32
C VAL A 915 -28.11 16.39 -23.22
N TRP A 916 -26.95 16.30 -23.85
CA TRP A 916 -26.15 17.46 -24.19
C TRP A 916 -27.04 18.44 -24.96
N SER A 917 -27.52 19.48 -24.27
CA SER A 917 -28.18 20.61 -24.90
C SER A 917 -27.13 21.70 -25.10
N PRO A 918 -26.75 22.03 -26.34
CA PRO A 918 -25.83 23.12 -26.62
C PRO A 918 -26.64 24.41 -26.64
N LEU A 919 -26.73 25.16 -25.54
CA LEU A 919 -27.13 26.57 -25.59
C LEU A 919 -26.82 27.23 -24.24
N PHE A 920 -25.83 28.13 -24.21
CA PHE A 920 -26.09 29.56 -24.04
C PHE A 920 -24.81 30.35 -24.32
N VAL A 921 -24.80 30.99 -25.49
CA VAL A 921 -24.07 32.22 -25.76
C VAL A 921 -24.92 33.36 -25.18
N ARG A 922 -24.40 34.06 -24.16
CA ARG A 922 -24.24 35.53 -24.10
C ARG A 922 -23.59 35.96 -22.80
#